data_AF-A0A931LM08-F1
#
_entry.id   AF-A0A931LM08-F1
#
_cell.length_a   1.000
_cell.length_b   1.000
_cell.length_c   1.000
_cell.angle_alpha   90.00
_cell.angle_beta   90.00
_cell.angle_gamma   90.00
#
_symmetry.space_group_name_H-M   'P 1'
#
loop_
_entity.id
_entity.type
_entity.pdbx_description
1 polymer ?
#
loop_
_entity_poly.entity_id
_entity_poly.type
_entity_poly.pdbx_seq_one_letter_code
_entity_poly.pdbx_strand_id
1 'polypeptide(L)'
;MMLKRIDRYLLREMIFPFVLAVFGFILYIALSFTVQMFYYFANQSIPLHKILEMLVYRLPELAVYSLAIAMLFSIFLSIGRLAHDHETIAFQAAGFSLRRLTVPLLVVGLLVSVAAFSINEFWTPWATHRYFTVLRELQILGPVPQIRQNIFFTGPDHRIFYIDSYDFDEKTKKRVMKNIFILDRSGKPVLGEKNSPFPKTVTAREGEWEETHWILRDGHVQQFDENGRIEYLGDFQTLTINIELEFDESFLQQLTPSEMTMRDIWARIQMLQKSGLSAAGLIVEFHSRVAIPFAAFIFALFAAPLSLIFGQAGAPRGRAVGIILGILLVALSQGTLILGQTLGRSETIPPALGPWLPDIIFGLIGVLLMFWMDQLSRTDLWQRAKRLVFRSAVVLLFFSLALPVRAQEMTGLDVTADSLNVTRDWTKLSAEGHVKISYEKGSIQAEKVSATRLSKELFQIEATGPIAFKGEGLSAEAKGVTAELKLTENRWSLQAARLSDAVLTHESGTLHAKEISLAQQSPTWQVIASGAVVFTEKDRTTRAEKLTLKLRPDSANKIIADSALLEKFSGEAKFENSVGEEHTIRYEGQSAQALFKDNSMQQLDISKGDFTTCTCEAPIPQAAYALQAEKFLLYTDQFLIATNITVKVYGFPIFWSPLYFAPLKEEQKSPLLPEIGQSPTRGWFAKWRIPFFLDPNNRGFLSIDYFSKRPEVGTGIDFNYLIPANRGHISFYRLIGYGESFSIDWNHHLDLPLSTAFDVNASSRTGQLQKDTKKLFGQATLSGTLLGWRWSLSGSRDQYLVQPEDEEITYSVLEKLPEFSIARSSQKLFNLPFTYSFSLSAGRYREKKLDKDTFDENSRFDTAIGLRLSDMVLGALTIRAGSNYRLSFYRDNSTMEAWDVSPGLSFRLSNNFMLGLDYTFRQVRGQSPFNFDKLSVLNKVFTRVNGKWGDLVGALTGSYDFSTKMYDPSKLTLSYQTQSLSAFSEIQYDLNKLRPQLITARAGFTQTQSWSLSAQTGYHFDLQAFDDLILKFSMEKFRLSASVDLNKLQLKRVNGETDFSLGERWDLSLDGEYDFQSHQLSAWQVGVIYKFCHNCWQLGLYSDGGQIWLQARVTAFPMAEIEYSPTDQRLSFGGK
;
A
#
# COMPACT_ATOMS: atom_id res chain seq x y z
N MET A 1 -52.99 10.93 -2.62
CA MET A 1 -52.93 10.09 -1.40
C MET A 1 -52.65 11.02 -0.22
N MET A 2 -53.61 11.26 0.69
CA MET A 2 -53.35 12.10 1.88
C MET A 2 -52.34 11.38 2.79
N LEU A 3 -51.14 11.94 2.95
CA LEU A 3 -50.10 11.42 3.84
C LEU A 3 -50.65 11.38 5.28
N LYS A 4 -50.76 10.18 5.86
CA LYS A 4 -51.10 10.02 7.27
C LYS A 4 -49.93 10.50 8.13
N ARG A 5 -50.17 10.87 9.40
CA ARG A 5 -49.09 11.32 10.32
C ARG A 5 -47.93 10.30 10.42
N ILE A 6 -48.25 9.01 10.37
CA ILE A 6 -47.25 7.92 10.36
C ILE A 6 -46.38 7.93 9.10
N ASP A 7 -46.97 8.19 7.92
CA ASP A 7 -46.24 8.26 6.66
C ASP A 7 -45.25 9.44 6.70
N ARG A 8 -45.69 10.60 7.21
CA ARG A 8 -44.82 11.78 7.38
C ARG A 8 -43.69 11.52 8.39
N TYR A 9 -43.96 10.77 9.45
CA TYR A 9 -42.97 10.42 10.44
C TYR A 9 -41.88 9.50 9.86
N LEU A 10 -42.28 8.43 9.16
CA LEU A 10 -41.34 7.52 8.49
C LEU A 10 -40.49 8.24 7.44
N LEU A 11 -41.09 9.14 6.67
CA LEU A 11 -40.36 9.93 5.67
C LEU A 11 -39.36 10.90 6.30
N ARG A 12 -39.73 11.55 7.42
CA ARG A 12 -38.82 12.43 8.18
C ARG A 12 -37.63 11.65 8.73
N GLU A 13 -37.87 10.41 9.17
CA GLU A 13 -36.80 9.56 9.69
C GLU A 13 -35.86 9.07 8.59
N MET A 14 -36.38 8.82 7.39
CA MET A 14 -35.62 8.32 6.25
C MET A 14 -34.82 9.42 5.54
N ILE A 15 -35.27 10.68 5.54
CA ILE A 15 -34.64 11.74 4.74
C ILE A 15 -33.20 12.03 5.19
N PHE A 16 -32.92 12.02 6.49
CA PHE A 16 -31.60 12.31 7.02
C PHE A 16 -30.57 11.21 6.69
N PRO A 17 -30.84 9.91 6.98
CA PRO A 17 -29.98 8.82 6.53
C PRO A 17 -29.83 8.74 5.01
N PHE A 18 -30.87 9.09 4.24
CA PHE A 18 -30.81 9.11 2.78
C PHE A 18 -29.82 10.16 2.27
N VAL A 19 -29.96 11.42 2.70
CA VAL A 19 -29.05 12.50 2.29
C VAL A 19 -27.62 12.21 2.75
N LEU A 20 -27.46 11.69 3.98
CA LEU A 20 -26.15 11.29 4.50
C LEU A 20 -25.52 10.17 3.67
N ALA A 21 -26.30 9.14 3.29
CA ALA A 21 -25.82 8.05 2.45
C ALA A 21 -25.49 8.53 1.03
N VAL A 22 -26.34 9.34 0.40
CA VAL A 22 -26.05 9.94 -0.92
C VAL A 22 -24.73 10.71 -0.87
N PHE A 23 -24.57 11.61 0.11
CA PHE A 23 -23.34 12.39 0.26
C PHE A 23 -22.13 11.50 0.56
N GLY A 24 -22.27 10.51 1.44
CA GLY A 24 -21.22 9.58 1.80
C GLY A 24 -20.73 8.73 0.63
N PHE A 25 -21.64 8.21 -0.20
CA PHE A 25 -21.28 7.43 -1.39
C PHE A 25 -20.71 8.30 -2.51
N ILE A 26 -21.25 9.50 -2.74
CA ILE A 26 -20.65 10.45 -3.68
C ILE A 26 -19.24 10.83 -3.24
N LEU A 27 -19.04 11.12 -1.95
CA LEU A 27 -17.72 11.45 -1.40
C LEU A 27 -16.76 10.27 -1.51
N TYR A 28 -17.20 9.05 -1.19
CA TYR A 28 -16.40 7.83 -1.31
C TYR A 28 -15.91 7.62 -2.76
N ILE A 29 -16.81 7.71 -3.73
CA ILE A 29 -16.44 7.50 -5.14
C ILE A 29 -15.60 8.68 -5.66
N ALA A 30 -15.89 9.92 -5.25
CA ALA A 30 -15.09 11.10 -5.59
C ALA A 30 -13.64 11.01 -5.05
N LEU A 31 -13.46 10.49 -3.83
CA LEU A 31 -12.14 10.23 -3.26
C LEU A 31 -11.39 9.16 -4.06
N SER A 32 -12.05 8.05 -4.41
CA SER A 32 -11.48 7.01 -5.26
C SER A 32 -11.02 7.56 -6.63
N PHE A 33 -11.85 8.39 -7.27
CA PHE A 33 -11.50 9.08 -8.51
C PHE A 33 -10.30 10.02 -8.35
N THR A 34 -10.24 10.76 -7.24
CA THR A 34 -9.14 11.70 -6.96
C THR A 34 -7.81 10.96 -6.79
N VAL A 35 -7.80 9.78 -6.14
CA VAL A 35 -6.60 8.94 -6.02
C VAL A 35 -6.12 8.46 -7.40
N GLN A 36 -7.03 8.03 -8.27
CA GLN A 36 -6.69 7.61 -9.62
C GLN A 36 -6.13 8.78 -10.47
N MET A 37 -6.69 9.99 -10.30
CA MET A 37 -6.22 11.19 -11.00
C MET A 37 -4.95 11.81 -10.40
N PHE A 38 -4.63 11.53 -9.13
CA PHE A 38 -3.41 12.02 -8.48
C PHE A 38 -2.15 11.50 -9.16
N TYR A 39 -2.18 10.27 -9.71
CA TYR A 39 -1.10 9.74 -10.54
C TYR A 39 -0.80 10.66 -11.74
N TYR A 40 -1.84 11.13 -12.43
CA TYR A 40 -1.70 12.02 -13.58
C TYR A 40 -1.32 13.46 -13.15
N PHE A 41 -1.81 13.93 -12.00
CA PHE A 41 -1.38 15.21 -11.40
C PHE A 41 0.13 15.22 -11.09
N ALA A 42 0.61 14.18 -10.40
CA ALA A 42 1.98 14.10 -9.91
C ALA A 42 2.99 13.89 -11.05
N ASN A 43 2.63 13.14 -12.09
CA ASN A 43 3.57 12.73 -13.14
C ASN A 43 3.44 13.51 -14.47
N GLN A 44 2.29 14.12 -14.78
CA GLN A 44 2.02 14.72 -16.10
C GLN A 44 1.69 16.23 -16.07
N SER A 45 1.98 16.92 -14.96
CA SER A 45 1.83 18.40 -14.84
C SER A 45 0.41 18.93 -15.06
N ILE A 46 -0.63 18.13 -14.86
CA ILE A 46 -2.03 18.56 -15.07
C ILE A 46 -2.44 19.50 -13.93
N PRO A 47 -2.98 20.70 -14.22
CA PRO A 47 -3.44 21.62 -13.18
C PRO A 47 -4.59 21.05 -12.35
N LEU A 48 -4.57 21.27 -11.03
CA LEU A 48 -5.63 20.81 -10.10
C LEU A 48 -7.04 21.26 -10.51
N HIS A 49 -7.18 22.44 -11.10
CA HIS A 49 -8.48 22.94 -11.55
C HIS A 49 -9.10 22.08 -12.67
N LYS A 50 -8.29 21.49 -13.55
CA LYS A 50 -8.76 20.57 -14.60
C LYS A 50 -9.23 19.24 -14.01
N ILE A 51 -8.56 18.75 -12.97
CA ILE A 51 -8.98 17.55 -12.25
C ILE A 51 -10.30 17.80 -11.50
N LEU A 52 -10.45 18.96 -10.87
CA LEU A 52 -11.69 19.37 -10.22
C LEU A 52 -12.83 19.55 -11.25
N GLU A 53 -12.54 20.15 -12.40
CA GLU A 53 -13.48 20.26 -13.52
C GLU A 53 -13.94 18.87 -14.01
N MET A 54 -13.01 17.93 -14.19
CA MET A 54 -13.32 16.53 -14.54
C MET A 54 -14.14 15.82 -13.46
N LEU A 55 -13.86 16.07 -12.18
CA LEU A 55 -14.63 15.51 -11.07
C LEU A 55 -16.07 16.02 -11.09
N VAL A 56 -16.27 17.32 -11.30
CA VAL A 56 -17.61 17.93 -11.41
C VAL A 56 -18.42 17.30 -12.55
N TYR A 57 -17.78 17.09 -13.70
CA TYR A 57 -18.42 16.40 -14.84
C TYR A 57 -18.71 14.91 -14.58
N ARG A 58 -18.01 14.27 -13.64
CA ARG A 58 -18.28 12.89 -13.24
C ARG A 58 -19.46 12.76 -12.27
N LEU A 59 -19.77 13.80 -11.49
CA LEU A 59 -20.79 13.77 -10.42
C LEU A 59 -22.17 13.25 -10.86
N PRO A 60 -22.74 13.61 -12.03
CA PRO A 60 -24.05 13.10 -12.45
C PRO A 60 -24.07 11.58 -12.57
N GLU A 61 -23.04 10.97 -13.15
CA GLU A 61 -22.91 9.52 -13.25
C GLU A 61 -22.81 8.88 -11.86
N LEU A 62 -22.00 9.47 -10.97
CA LEU A 62 -21.83 8.98 -9.60
C LEU A 62 -23.12 9.08 -8.78
N ALA A 63 -23.92 10.12 -9.01
CA ALA A 63 -25.19 10.33 -8.34
C ALA A 63 -26.20 9.24 -8.70
N VAL A 64 -26.26 8.78 -9.96
CA VAL A 64 -27.17 7.71 -10.39
C VAL A 64 -26.93 6.42 -9.59
N TYR A 65 -25.67 6.00 -9.42
CA TYR A 65 -25.33 4.84 -8.61
C TYR A 65 -25.57 5.07 -7.11
N SER A 66 -25.19 6.26 -6.62
CA SER A 66 -25.30 6.61 -5.20
C SER A 66 -26.76 6.69 -4.73
N LEU A 67 -27.69 7.14 -5.56
CA LEU A 67 -29.12 7.24 -5.23
C LEU A 67 -29.74 5.87 -4.93
N ALA A 68 -29.42 4.84 -5.73
CA ALA A 68 -29.92 3.48 -5.50
C ALA A 68 -29.35 2.88 -4.20
N ILE A 69 -28.04 2.99 -4.00
CA ILE A 69 -27.38 2.50 -2.80
C ILE A 69 -27.88 3.24 -1.55
N ALA A 70 -28.03 4.57 -1.62
CA ALA A 70 -28.49 5.38 -0.51
C ALA A 70 -29.92 5.03 -0.08
N MET A 71 -30.81 4.65 -1.00
CA MET A 71 -32.15 4.16 -0.65
C MET A 71 -32.08 2.92 0.25
N LEU A 72 -31.20 1.96 -0.09
CA LEU A 72 -31.01 0.74 0.68
C LEU A 72 -30.56 1.05 2.12
N PHE A 73 -29.49 1.84 2.27
CA PHE A 73 -28.94 2.19 3.59
C PHE A 73 -29.91 3.04 4.40
N SER A 74 -30.60 3.97 3.76
CA SER A 74 -31.57 4.82 4.44
C SER A 74 -32.70 4.02 5.08
N ILE A 75 -33.22 3.03 4.36
CA ILE A 75 -34.26 2.13 4.87
C ILE A 75 -33.74 1.28 6.03
N PHE A 76 -32.54 0.69 5.92
CA PHE A 76 -31.96 -0.09 7.02
C PHE A 76 -31.68 0.75 8.28
N LEU A 77 -31.20 1.99 8.12
CA LEU A 77 -30.88 2.85 9.25
C LEU A 77 -32.13 3.43 9.92
N SER A 78 -33.09 3.89 9.13
CA SER A 78 -34.36 4.45 9.65
C SER A 78 -35.20 3.36 10.33
N ILE A 79 -35.46 2.23 9.66
CA ILE A 79 -36.19 1.11 10.27
C ILE A 79 -35.38 0.47 11.40
N GLY A 80 -34.06 0.35 11.25
CA GLY A 80 -33.18 -0.18 12.29
C GLY A 80 -33.20 0.65 13.57
N ARG A 81 -33.29 1.99 13.48
CA ARG A 81 -33.55 2.84 14.64
C ARG A 81 -34.93 2.57 15.23
N LEU A 82 -35.99 2.65 14.42
CA LEU A 82 -37.36 2.47 14.90
C LEU A 82 -37.54 1.11 15.60
N ALA A 83 -36.84 0.08 15.13
CA ALA A 83 -36.86 -1.24 15.74
C ALA A 83 -36.05 -1.31 17.04
N HIS A 84 -34.90 -0.62 17.11
CA HIS A 84 -34.10 -0.50 18.33
C HIS A 84 -34.88 0.21 19.45
N ASP A 85 -35.58 1.29 19.10
CA ASP A 85 -36.39 2.09 20.04
C ASP A 85 -37.77 1.44 20.29
N HIS A 86 -38.00 0.22 19.78
CA HIS A 86 -39.24 -0.56 19.88
C HIS A 86 -40.49 0.15 19.33
N GLU A 87 -40.33 1.19 18.53
CA GLU A 87 -41.42 1.92 17.88
C GLU A 87 -42.14 1.04 16.84
N THR A 88 -41.44 0.13 16.17
CA THR A 88 -42.06 -0.83 15.23
C THR A 88 -43.07 -1.74 15.93
N ILE A 89 -42.76 -2.18 17.16
CA ILE A 89 -43.65 -2.99 18.00
C ILE A 89 -44.83 -2.13 18.47
N ALA A 90 -44.59 -0.87 18.85
CA ALA A 90 -45.65 0.07 19.22
C ALA A 90 -46.64 0.32 18.05
N PHE A 91 -46.14 0.45 16.81
CA PHE A 91 -47.02 0.56 15.63
C PHE A 91 -47.87 -0.69 15.41
N GLN A 92 -47.31 -1.88 15.60
CA GLN A 92 -48.07 -3.13 15.52
C GLN A 92 -49.14 -3.24 16.62
N ALA A 93 -48.80 -2.86 17.86
CA ALA A 93 -49.74 -2.82 18.98
C ALA A 93 -50.88 -1.79 18.75
N ALA A 94 -50.61 -0.72 18.01
CA ALA A 94 -51.61 0.26 17.57
C ALA A 94 -52.45 -0.18 16.35
N GLY A 95 -52.28 -1.43 15.89
CA GLY A 95 -53.08 -2.02 14.80
C GLY A 95 -52.55 -1.77 13.39
N PHE A 96 -51.32 -1.24 13.23
CA PHE A 96 -50.70 -1.10 11.90
C PHE A 96 -49.98 -2.39 11.50
N SER A 97 -50.31 -2.93 10.32
CA SER A 97 -49.57 -4.05 9.74
C SER A 97 -48.18 -3.61 9.26
N LEU A 98 -47.19 -4.52 9.31
CA LEU A 98 -45.83 -4.24 8.84
C LEU A 98 -45.81 -3.88 7.34
N ARG A 99 -46.69 -4.52 6.55
CA ARG A 99 -46.85 -4.19 5.12
C ARG A 99 -47.27 -2.75 4.90
N ARG A 100 -48.10 -2.19 5.78
CA ARG A 100 -48.53 -0.79 5.65
C ARG A 100 -47.36 0.18 5.89
N LEU A 101 -46.39 -0.18 6.73
CA LEU A 101 -45.20 0.63 7.01
C LEU A 101 -44.22 0.65 5.82
N THR A 102 -44.20 -0.36 4.94
CA THR A 102 -43.31 -0.40 3.77
C THR A 102 -43.80 0.44 2.59
N VAL A 103 -45.12 0.64 2.45
CA VAL A 103 -45.72 1.40 1.33
C VAL A 103 -45.12 2.80 1.12
N PRO A 104 -44.99 3.69 2.14
CA PRO A 104 -44.39 5.01 1.91
C PRO A 104 -42.91 4.93 1.46
N LEU A 105 -42.18 3.90 1.86
CA LEU A 105 -40.79 3.68 1.48
C LEU A 105 -40.67 3.25 0.00
N LEU A 106 -41.59 2.39 -0.46
CA LEU A 106 -41.69 1.98 -1.86
C LEU A 106 -42.01 3.15 -2.79
N VAL A 107 -42.93 4.04 -2.37
CA VAL A 107 -43.26 5.24 -3.14
C VAL A 107 -42.02 6.13 -3.29
N VAL A 108 -41.22 6.30 -2.24
CA VAL A 108 -39.97 7.07 -2.36
C VAL A 108 -38.93 6.35 -3.20
N GLY A 109 -38.78 5.03 -3.07
CA GLY A 109 -37.91 4.25 -3.96
C GLY A 109 -38.25 4.46 -5.43
N LEU A 110 -39.54 4.49 -5.78
CA LEU A 110 -40.00 4.77 -7.14
C LEU A 110 -39.67 6.21 -7.57
N LEU A 111 -39.91 7.20 -6.71
CA LEU A 111 -39.57 8.60 -6.99
C LEU A 111 -38.06 8.79 -7.21
N VAL A 112 -37.24 8.12 -6.40
CA VAL A 112 -35.78 8.15 -6.53
C VAL A 112 -35.31 7.46 -7.81
N SER A 113 -35.94 6.34 -8.21
CA SER A 113 -35.67 5.72 -9.51
C SER A 113 -35.98 6.66 -10.69
N VAL A 114 -37.11 7.38 -10.65
CA VAL A 114 -37.46 8.37 -11.68
C VAL A 114 -36.46 9.53 -11.70
N ALA A 115 -36.03 10.01 -10.54
CA ALA A 115 -35.01 11.06 -10.44
C ALA A 115 -33.65 10.57 -10.98
N ALA A 116 -33.20 9.37 -10.61
CA ALA A 116 -31.96 8.78 -11.08
C ALA A 116 -32.00 8.54 -12.60
N PHE A 117 -33.13 8.08 -13.15
CA PHE A 117 -33.30 7.91 -14.59
C PHE A 117 -33.23 9.25 -15.33
N SER A 118 -33.84 10.30 -14.77
CA SER A 118 -33.78 11.65 -15.34
C SER A 118 -32.36 12.21 -15.36
N ILE A 119 -31.58 12.00 -14.28
CA ILE A 119 -30.15 12.36 -14.25
C ILE A 119 -29.39 11.56 -15.32
N ASN A 120 -29.65 10.27 -15.41
CA ASN A 120 -28.95 9.37 -16.33
C ASN A 120 -29.21 9.66 -17.81
N GLU A 121 -30.40 10.12 -18.17
CA GLU A 121 -30.75 10.44 -19.56
C GLU A 121 -30.37 11.87 -19.96
N PHE A 122 -30.52 12.85 -19.07
CA PHE A 122 -30.32 14.26 -19.44
C PHE A 122 -28.95 14.82 -19.03
N TRP A 123 -28.45 14.49 -17.83
CA TRP A 123 -27.26 15.13 -17.26
C TRP A 123 -26.00 14.31 -17.51
N THR A 124 -26.07 12.99 -17.34
CA THR A 124 -24.92 12.08 -17.53
C THR A 124 -24.31 12.20 -18.93
N PRO A 125 -25.07 12.14 -20.05
CA PRO A 125 -24.45 12.16 -21.38
C PRO A 125 -23.71 13.48 -21.66
N TRP A 126 -24.34 14.60 -21.30
CA TRP A 126 -23.75 15.93 -21.43
C TRP A 126 -22.47 16.08 -20.60
N ALA A 127 -22.50 15.64 -19.34
CA ALA A 127 -21.37 15.76 -18.43
C ALA A 127 -20.23 14.82 -18.83
N THR A 128 -20.53 13.58 -19.21
CA THR A 128 -19.54 12.61 -19.72
C THR A 128 -18.89 13.09 -21.01
N HIS A 129 -19.64 13.73 -21.91
CA HIS A 129 -19.06 14.34 -23.11
C HIS A 129 -18.07 15.47 -22.78
N ARG A 130 -18.40 16.34 -21.83
CA ARG A 130 -17.48 17.38 -21.34
C ARG A 130 -16.26 16.80 -20.65
N TYR A 131 -16.42 15.74 -19.87
CA TYR A 131 -15.31 15.00 -19.27
C TYR A 131 -14.32 14.47 -20.32
N PHE A 132 -14.81 13.80 -21.37
CA PHE A 132 -13.94 13.32 -22.45
C PHE A 132 -13.33 14.44 -23.29
N THR A 133 -14.02 15.59 -23.42
CA THR A 133 -13.47 16.78 -24.08
C THR A 133 -12.24 17.30 -23.33
N VAL A 134 -12.34 17.46 -22.01
CA VAL A 134 -11.19 17.88 -21.16
C VAL A 134 -10.05 16.85 -21.23
N LEU A 135 -10.37 15.55 -21.29
CA LEU A 135 -9.37 14.50 -21.39
C LEU A 135 -8.59 14.54 -22.73
N ARG A 136 -9.25 14.92 -23.83
CA ARG A 136 -8.62 15.14 -25.15
C ARG A 136 -7.79 16.43 -25.17
N GLU A 137 -8.27 17.52 -24.56
CA GLU A 137 -7.52 18.79 -24.42
C GLU A 137 -6.17 18.59 -23.70
N LEU A 138 -6.13 17.69 -22.71
CA LEU A 138 -4.94 17.39 -21.93
C LEU A 138 -3.96 16.43 -22.64
N GLN A 139 -4.24 16.01 -23.88
CA GLN A 139 -3.45 15.05 -24.66
C GLN A 139 -3.21 13.68 -23.97
N ILE A 140 -3.95 13.38 -22.90
CA ILE A 140 -3.90 12.11 -22.16
C ILE A 140 -4.44 10.97 -23.03
N LEU A 141 -5.49 11.27 -23.80
CA LEU A 141 -5.86 10.53 -24.99
C LEU A 141 -5.29 11.32 -26.15
N GLY A 142 -4.45 10.72 -27.01
CA GLY A 142 -3.92 11.40 -28.19
C GLY A 142 -5.02 12.00 -29.09
N PRO A 143 -4.67 12.72 -30.17
CA PRO A 143 -5.62 13.51 -30.98
C PRO A 143 -6.72 12.68 -31.68
N VAL A 144 -6.76 11.37 -31.52
CA VAL A 144 -7.76 10.47 -32.11
C VAL A 144 -8.53 9.78 -30.97
N PRO A 145 -9.88 9.76 -31.01
CA PRO A 145 -10.67 9.06 -29.99
C PRO A 145 -10.26 7.56 -29.92
N GLN A 146 -9.94 7.07 -28.71
CA GLN A 146 -9.65 5.64 -28.45
C GLN A 146 -10.92 4.77 -28.58
N ILE A 147 -11.45 4.64 -29.79
CA ILE A 147 -12.57 3.75 -30.06
C ILE A 147 -12.00 2.39 -30.42
N ARG A 148 -12.16 1.43 -29.52
CA ARG A 148 -11.54 0.10 -29.66
C ARG A 148 -12.28 -0.81 -30.63
N GLN A 149 -13.52 -0.51 -31.05
CA GLN A 149 -14.33 -1.45 -31.86
C GLN A 149 -15.37 -0.77 -32.79
N ASN A 150 -15.66 -1.40 -33.93
CA ASN A 150 -16.74 -1.07 -34.88
C ASN A 150 -16.71 0.35 -35.47
N ILE A 151 -15.54 0.76 -35.99
CA ILE A 151 -15.34 2.09 -36.58
C ILE A 151 -15.88 2.07 -38.01
N PHE A 152 -16.79 3.00 -38.32
CA PHE A 152 -17.31 3.21 -39.67
C PHE A 152 -17.09 4.66 -40.09
N PHE A 153 -16.50 4.89 -41.25
CA PHE A 153 -16.35 6.23 -41.81
C PHE A 153 -16.31 6.19 -43.34
N THR A 154 -16.59 7.33 -43.97
CA THR A 154 -16.50 7.49 -45.42
C THR A 154 -15.20 8.24 -45.72
N GLY A 155 -14.35 7.68 -46.58
CA GLY A 155 -13.12 8.32 -47.04
C GLY A 155 -13.25 8.91 -48.45
N PRO A 156 -12.13 9.28 -49.10
CA PRO A 156 -12.15 9.94 -50.39
C PRO A 156 -12.61 8.95 -51.48
N ASP A 157 -12.99 9.45 -52.65
CA ASP A 157 -13.51 8.65 -53.77
C ASP A 157 -14.76 7.80 -53.44
N HIS A 158 -15.62 8.25 -52.51
CA HIS A 158 -16.81 7.52 -52.06
C HIS A 158 -16.53 6.12 -51.49
N ARG A 159 -15.33 5.89 -50.96
CA ARG A 159 -14.96 4.67 -50.26
C ARG A 159 -15.56 4.66 -48.86
N ILE A 160 -16.18 3.57 -48.49
CA ILE A 160 -16.72 3.36 -47.15
C ILE A 160 -15.81 2.36 -46.42
N PHE A 161 -15.31 2.76 -45.25
CA PHE A 161 -14.40 1.96 -44.44
C PHE A 161 -15.12 1.44 -43.19
N TYR A 162 -14.93 0.18 -42.90
CA TYR A 162 -15.31 -0.48 -41.65
C TYR A 162 -14.08 -1.16 -41.04
N ILE A 163 -13.84 -0.91 -39.76
CA ILE A 163 -12.76 -1.53 -38.98
C ILE A 163 -13.36 -2.13 -37.72
N ASP A 164 -13.21 -3.43 -37.54
CA ASP A 164 -13.74 -4.17 -36.39
C ASP A 164 -13.03 -3.80 -35.09
N SER A 165 -11.70 -3.73 -35.09
CA SER A 165 -10.92 -3.25 -33.94
C SER A 165 -9.64 -2.53 -34.36
N TYR A 166 -9.23 -1.59 -33.53
CA TYR A 166 -8.03 -0.77 -33.70
C TYR A 166 -7.27 -0.75 -32.38
N ASP A 167 -5.99 -1.12 -32.42
CA ASP A 167 -5.11 -1.21 -31.25
C ASP A 167 -3.77 -0.51 -31.50
N PHE A 168 -3.20 0.05 -30.44
CA PHE A 168 -1.86 0.63 -30.46
C PHE A 168 -0.89 -0.36 -29.83
N ASP A 169 0.00 -0.92 -30.64
CA ASP A 169 1.03 -1.83 -30.14
C ASP A 169 2.18 -1.02 -29.53
N GLU A 170 2.26 -0.99 -28.19
CA GLU A 170 3.30 -0.29 -27.44
C GLU A 170 4.74 -0.75 -27.80
N LYS A 171 4.93 -1.99 -28.25
CA LYS A 171 6.26 -2.52 -28.59
C LYS A 171 6.74 -2.06 -29.95
N THR A 172 5.85 -2.04 -30.94
CA THR A 172 6.20 -1.66 -32.32
C THR A 172 5.97 -0.18 -32.60
N LYS A 173 5.29 0.54 -31.69
CA LYS A 173 4.79 1.91 -31.86
C LYS A 173 3.92 2.09 -33.11
N LYS A 174 3.39 0.99 -33.66
CA LYS A 174 2.54 0.98 -34.85
C LYS A 174 1.07 0.84 -34.45
N ARG A 175 0.22 1.35 -35.33
CA ARG A 175 -1.23 1.33 -35.20
C ARG A 175 -1.78 0.18 -36.04
N VAL A 176 -2.36 -0.82 -35.39
CA VAL A 176 -2.80 -2.06 -36.04
C VAL A 176 -4.33 -2.12 -36.05
N MET A 177 -4.89 -2.39 -37.21
CA MET A 177 -6.31 -2.58 -37.50
C MET A 177 -6.58 -4.06 -37.75
N LYS A 178 -7.73 -4.57 -37.28
CA LYS A 178 -8.18 -5.95 -37.54
C LYS A 178 -9.55 -5.97 -38.20
N ASN A 179 -9.75 -6.96 -39.08
CA ASN A 179 -10.96 -7.22 -39.87
C ASN A 179 -11.50 -5.95 -40.54
N ILE A 180 -10.83 -5.55 -41.62
CA ILE A 180 -11.10 -4.32 -42.36
C ILE A 180 -11.98 -4.67 -43.55
N PHE A 181 -13.04 -3.90 -43.75
CA PHE A 181 -13.90 -3.98 -44.92
C PHE A 181 -13.98 -2.61 -45.58
N ILE A 182 -13.71 -2.55 -46.88
CA ILE A 182 -13.73 -1.32 -47.67
C ILE A 182 -14.67 -1.53 -48.85
N LEU A 183 -15.73 -0.74 -48.93
CA LEU A 183 -16.57 -0.66 -50.12
C LEU A 183 -16.11 0.51 -50.96
N ASP A 184 -15.45 0.21 -52.08
CA ASP A 184 -14.98 1.19 -53.05
C ASP A 184 -16.04 1.41 -54.14
N ARG A 185 -16.60 2.63 -54.21
CA ARG A 185 -17.57 3.02 -55.23
C ARG A 185 -16.95 3.89 -56.33
N SER A 186 -15.63 4.07 -56.33
CA SER A 186 -14.91 4.97 -57.23
C SER A 186 -14.76 4.45 -58.66
N GLY A 187 -14.86 3.13 -58.85
CA GLY A 187 -14.62 2.46 -60.14
C GLY A 187 -13.15 2.43 -60.60
N LYS A 188 -12.21 2.94 -59.78
CA LYS A 188 -10.76 2.89 -60.05
C LYS A 188 -10.22 1.46 -59.91
N PRO A 189 -9.14 1.08 -60.63
CA PRO A 189 -8.55 -0.24 -60.54
C PRO A 189 -7.69 -0.37 -59.27
N VAL A 190 -7.80 -1.52 -58.59
CA VAL A 190 -7.17 -1.80 -57.27
C VAL A 190 -6.04 -2.84 -57.39
N LEU A 191 -6.18 -3.83 -58.27
CA LEU A 191 -5.25 -4.93 -58.56
C LEU A 191 -4.77 -4.93 -60.04
N GLY A 192 -4.82 -3.78 -60.73
CA GLY A 192 -4.38 -3.66 -62.14
C GLY A 192 -5.41 -4.15 -63.17
N GLU A 193 -6.66 -4.38 -62.76
CA GLU A 193 -7.80 -4.70 -63.61
C GLU A 193 -8.26 -3.52 -64.48
N LYS A 194 -9.11 -3.76 -65.48
CA LYS A 194 -9.70 -2.69 -66.31
C LYS A 194 -10.68 -1.85 -65.48
N ASN A 195 -10.75 -0.54 -65.76
CA ASN A 195 -11.75 0.34 -65.16
C ASN A 195 -13.16 -0.23 -65.35
N SER A 196 -13.91 -0.29 -64.25
CA SER A 196 -15.28 -0.79 -64.25
C SER A 196 -16.12 0.08 -63.32
N PRO A 197 -17.32 0.51 -63.75
CA PRO A 197 -18.17 1.45 -63.01
C PRO A 197 -18.85 0.81 -61.79
N PHE A 198 -18.68 -0.50 -61.57
CA PHE A 198 -19.33 -1.23 -60.50
C PHE A 198 -18.52 -1.19 -59.19
N PRO A 199 -19.20 -1.15 -58.04
CA PRO A 199 -18.54 -1.09 -56.74
C PRO A 199 -17.70 -2.34 -56.48
N LYS A 200 -16.68 -2.18 -55.65
CA LYS A 200 -15.75 -3.23 -55.23
C LYS A 200 -15.74 -3.34 -53.72
N THR A 201 -15.51 -4.53 -53.20
CA THR A 201 -15.32 -4.78 -51.77
C THR A 201 -13.93 -5.35 -51.55
N VAL A 202 -13.17 -4.70 -50.67
CA VAL A 202 -11.86 -5.18 -50.19
C VAL A 202 -12.04 -5.61 -48.75
N THR A 203 -11.72 -6.87 -48.44
CA THR A 203 -11.66 -7.37 -47.07
C THR A 203 -10.23 -7.74 -46.72
N ALA A 204 -9.76 -7.38 -45.52
CA ALA A 204 -8.43 -7.74 -45.04
C ALA A 204 -8.47 -8.18 -43.57
N ARG A 205 -7.65 -9.17 -43.21
CA ARG A 205 -7.56 -9.65 -41.81
C ARG A 205 -6.85 -8.63 -40.93
N GLU A 206 -5.76 -8.04 -41.42
CA GLU A 206 -4.94 -7.07 -40.69
C GLU A 206 -4.63 -5.85 -41.55
N GLY A 207 -4.40 -4.71 -40.90
CA GLY A 207 -3.96 -3.49 -41.57
C GLY A 207 -3.08 -2.64 -40.68
N GLU A 208 -2.03 -2.07 -41.26
CA GLU A 208 -1.15 -1.11 -40.61
C GLU A 208 -1.42 0.29 -41.18
N TRP A 209 -1.48 1.28 -40.29
CA TRP A 209 -1.60 2.68 -40.71
C TRP A 209 -0.22 3.33 -40.76
N GLU A 210 0.22 3.74 -41.96
CA GLU A 210 1.36 4.64 -42.18
C GLU A 210 0.83 6.00 -42.69
N GLU A 211 1.52 7.10 -42.34
CA GLU A 211 0.98 8.48 -42.37
C GLU A 211 0.19 8.88 -43.64
N THR A 212 0.50 8.31 -44.81
CA THR A 212 -0.12 8.62 -46.11
C THR A 212 -0.80 7.43 -46.80
N HIS A 213 -0.66 6.22 -46.27
CA HIS A 213 -1.19 5.00 -46.90
C HIS A 213 -1.43 3.88 -45.89
N TRP A 214 -2.40 3.02 -46.19
CA TRP A 214 -2.71 1.83 -45.40
C TRP A 214 -2.13 0.60 -46.04
N ILE A 215 -1.45 -0.22 -45.25
CA ILE A 215 -0.91 -1.51 -45.67
C ILE A 215 -1.84 -2.59 -45.15
N LEU A 216 -2.66 -3.15 -46.03
CA LEU A 216 -3.59 -4.25 -45.71
C LEU A 216 -2.91 -5.59 -45.95
N ARG A 217 -3.13 -6.56 -45.08
CA ARG A 217 -2.55 -7.91 -45.16
C ARG A 217 -3.63 -8.98 -45.14
N ASP A 218 -3.36 -10.06 -45.86
CA ASP A 218 -4.20 -11.27 -45.94
C ASP A 218 -5.66 -10.96 -46.21
N GLY A 219 -5.94 -10.53 -47.44
CA GLY A 219 -7.27 -10.10 -47.85
C GLY A 219 -7.62 -10.55 -49.27
N HIS A 220 -8.85 -10.22 -49.67
CA HIS A 220 -9.34 -10.49 -51.02
C HIS A 220 -10.20 -9.33 -51.53
N VAL A 221 -10.28 -9.21 -52.85
CA VAL A 221 -11.05 -8.19 -53.55
C VAL A 221 -12.15 -8.84 -54.37
N GLN A 222 -13.37 -8.31 -54.25
CA GLN A 222 -14.52 -8.73 -55.04
C GLN A 222 -15.12 -7.50 -55.72
N GLN A 223 -15.75 -7.70 -56.87
CA GLN A 223 -16.43 -6.67 -57.65
C GLN A 223 -17.86 -7.11 -57.96
N PHE A 224 -18.78 -6.17 -58.10
CA PHE A 224 -20.11 -6.48 -58.65
C PHE A 224 -20.10 -6.42 -60.18
N ASP A 225 -20.76 -7.35 -60.86
CA ASP A 225 -20.95 -7.34 -62.31
C ASP A 225 -22.17 -6.49 -62.73
N GLU A 226 -22.42 -6.37 -64.04
CA GLU A 226 -23.56 -5.61 -64.60
C GLU A 226 -24.94 -6.11 -64.12
N ASN A 227 -25.01 -7.35 -63.64
CA ASN A 227 -26.22 -8.00 -63.14
C ASN A 227 -26.29 -8.00 -61.60
N GLY A 228 -25.36 -7.33 -60.92
CA GLY A 228 -25.27 -7.28 -59.45
C GLY A 228 -24.76 -8.57 -58.80
N ARG A 229 -24.12 -9.47 -59.56
CA ARG A 229 -23.46 -10.67 -59.03
C ARG A 229 -22.05 -10.36 -58.59
N ILE A 230 -21.58 -11.09 -57.59
CA ILE A 230 -20.22 -10.94 -57.05
C ILE A 230 -19.24 -11.70 -57.94
N GLU A 231 -18.31 -10.97 -58.55
CA GLU A 231 -17.14 -11.46 -59.28
C GLU A 231 -15.91 -11.40 -58.36
N TYR A 232 -15.26 -12.55 -58.18
CA TYR A 232 -14.06 -12.66 -57.37
C TYR A 232 -12.82 -12.22 -58.17
N LEU A 233 -12.16 -11.13 -57.76
CA LEU A 233 -10.99 -10.59 -58.47
C LEU A 233 -9.67 -11.21 -58.01
N GLY A 234 -9.57 -11.69 -56.76
CA GLY A 234 -8.41 -12.41 -56.25
C GLY A 234 -8.06 -12.13 -54.79
N ASP A 235 -7.11 -12.93 -54.28
CA ASP A 235 -6.47 -12.75 -52.97
C ASP A 235 -5.23 -11.85 -53.07
N PHE A 236 -4.91 -11.16 -51.98
CA PHE A 236 -3.66 -10.43 -51.80
C PHE A 236 -3.03 -10.76 -50.44
N GLN A 237 -1.71 -10.93 -50.42
CA GLN A 237 -0.95 -11.00 -49.17
C GLN A 237 -0.67 -9.61 -48.61
N THR A 238 -0.45 -8.62 -49.48
CA THR A 238 -0.26 -7.22 -49.07
C THR A 238 -0.83 -6.29 -50.14
N LEU A 239 -1.70 -5.37 -49.74
CA LEU A 239 -2.32 -4.37 -50.60
C LEU A 239 -2.16 -3.00 -49.94
N THR A 240 -1.53 -2.07 -50.65
CA THR A 240 -1.36 -0.70 -50.17
C THR A 240 -2.42 0.21 -50.77
N ILE A 241 -3.21 0.86 -49.91
CA ILE A 241 -4.23 1.83 -50.30
C ILE A 241 -3.76 3.22 -49.86
N ASN A 242 -3.51 4.09 -50.83
CA ASN A 242 -3.23 5.49 -50.53
C ASN A 242 -4.52 6.16 -50.06
N ILE A 243 -4.43 6.78 -48.89
CA ILE A 243 -5.50 7.61 -48.33
C ILE A 243 -4.91 9.00 -48.23
N GLU A 244 -4.91 9.73 -49.34
CA GLU A 244 -4.74 11.18 -49.30
C GLU A 244 -6.03 11.77 -48.70
N LEU A 245 -6.05 11.96 -47.38
CA LEU A 245 -7.09 12.75 -46.72
C LEU A 245 -6.48 13.75 -45.75
N GLU A 246 -6.75 15.03 -46.03
CA GLU A 246 -7.04 16.01 -44.99
C GLU A 246 -8.13 15.43 -44.08
N PHE A 247 -7.87 15.39 -42.77
CA PHE A 247 -8.78 14.84 -41.76
C PHE A 247 -10.14 15.54 -41.83
N ASP A 248 -11.16 14.86 -42.33
CA ASP A 248 -12.54 15.32 -42.21
C ASP A 248 -12.95 15.26 -40.73
N GLU A 249 -13.52 16.35 -40.20
CA GLU A 249 -13.90 16.53 -38.78
C GLU A 249 -14.86 15.42 -38.29
N SER A 250 -15.52 14.73 -39.22
CA SER A 250 -16.43 13.62 -38.97
C SER A 250 -15.78 12.40 -38.28
N PHE A 251 -14.48 12.14 -38.50
CA PHE A 251 -13.75 11.06 -37.82
C PHE A 251 -13.38 11.41 -36.37
N LEU A 252 -13.16 12.71 -36.09
CA LEU A 252 -12.74 13.21 -34.78
C LEU A 252 -13.89 13.38 -33.77
N GLN A 253 -15.15 13.39 -34.23
CA GLN A 253 -16.35 13.64 -33.41
C GLN A 253 -17.20 12.40 -33.11
N GLN A 254 -16.60 11.21 -32.99
CA GLN A 254 -17.36 10.00 -32.60
C GLN A 254 -17.58 9.95 -31.07
N LEU A 255 -18.85 10.00 -30.65
CA LEU A 255 -19.27 9.84 -29.25
C LEU A 255 -19.12 8.38 -28.82
N THR A 256 -18.60 8.15 -27.61
CA THR A 256 -18.64 6.82 -26.98
C THR A 256 -20.07 6.50 -26.52
N PRO A 257 -20.45 5.21 -26.36
CA PRO A 257 -21.79 4.84 -25.90
C PRO A 257 -22.21 5.46 -24.55
N SER A 258 -21.25 5.82 -23.69
CA SER A 258 -21.50 6.52 -22.42
C SER A 258 -21.76 8.03 -22.58
N GLU A 259 -21.34 8.63 -23.71
CA GLU A 259 -21.64 10.03 -24.09
C GLU A 259 -22.96 10.20 -24.84
N MET A 260 -23.55 9.10 -25.33
CA MET A 260 -24.77 9.11 -26.14
C MET A 260 -26.03 9.28 -25.27
N THR A 261 -27.14 9.76 -25.83
CA THR A 261 -28.48 9.65 -25.22
C THR A 261 -29.11 8.28 -25.54
N MET A 262 -30.18 7.86 -24.84
CA MET A 262 -30.88 6.62 -25.22
C MET A 262 -31.41 6.67 -26.66
N ARG A 263 -31.81 7.86 -27.12
CA ARG A 263 -32.26 8.08 -28.50
C ARG A 263 -31.14 7.80 -29.52
N ASP A 264 -29.94 8.26 -29.23
CA ASP A 264 -28.77 8.05 -30.10
C ASP A 264 -28.35 6.58 -30.13
N ILE A 265 -28.35 5.92 -28.97
CA ILE A 265 -28.06 4.48 -28.87
C ILE A 265 -29.09 3.68 -29.69
N TRP A 266 -30.38 4.00 -29.57
CA TRP A 266 -31.43 3.33 -30.32
C TRP A 266 -31.29 3.50 -31.84
N ALA A 267 -31.01 4.71 -32.30
CA ALA A 267 -30.76 4.98 -33.71
C ALA A 267 -29.55 4.17 -34.23
N ARG A 268 -28.49 4.05 -33.43
CA ARG A 268 -27.29 3.28 -33.79
C ARG A 268 -27.54 1.76 -33.78
N ILE A 269 -28.33 1.25 -32.83
CA ILE A 269 -28.79 -0.16 -32.83
C ILE A 269 -29.54 -0.47 -34.12
N GLN A 270 -30.49 0.38 -34.52
CA GLN A 270 -31.25 0.19 -35.77
C GLN A 270 -30.36 0.20 -37.01
N MET A 271 -29.34 1.06 -37.03
CA MET A 271 -28.36 1.09 -38.12
C MET A 271 -27.56 -0.22 -38.20
N LEU A 272 -26.98 -0.69 -37.09
CA LEU A 272 -26.18 -1.92 -37.07
C LEU A 272 -27.01 -3.16 -37.45
N GLN A 273 -28.25 -3.25 -36.95
CA GLN A 273 -29.16 -4.34 -37.29
C GLN A 273 -29.52 -4.35 -38.79
N LYS A 274 -29.74 -3.17 -39.40
CA LYS A 274 -29.99 -3.07 -40.85
C LYS A 274 -28.76 -3.46 -41.69
N SER A 275 -27.56 -3.26 -41.15
CA SER A 275 -26.29 -3.63 -41.79
C SER A 275 -25.86 -5.08 -41.52
N GLY A 276 -26.65 -5.88 -40.77
CA GLY A 276 -26.32 -7.27 -40.46
C GLY A 276 -25.22 -7.47 -39.41
N LEU A 277 -24.85 -6.42 -38.67
CA LEU A 277 -23.83 -6.44 -37.62
C LEU A 277 -24.46 -6.65 -36.23
N SER A 278 -23.72 -7.27 -35.30
CA SER A 278 -24.20 -7.44 -33.92
C SER A 278 -24.33 -6.08 -33.21
N ALA A 279 -25.48 -5.88 -32.57
CA ALA A 279 -25.77 -4.70 -31.75
C ALA A 279 -25.81 -5.03 -30.24
N ALA A 280 -25.38 -6.24 -29.84
CA ALA A 280 -25.57 -6.74 -28.47
C ALA A 280 -24.98 -5.81 -27.40
N GLY A 281 -23.78 -5.28 -27.62
CA GLY A 281 -23.14 -4.33 -26.70
C GLY A 281 -23.97 -3.05 -26.48
N LEU A 282 -24.54 -2.49 -27.56
CA LEU A 282 -25.38 -1.29 -27.47
C LEU A 282 -26.76 -1.60 -26.87
N ILE A 283 -27.31 -2.79 -27.10
CA ILE A 283 -28.58 -3.22 -26.49
C ILE A 283 -28.39 -3.37 -24.96
N VAL A 284 -27.29 -3.97 -24.50
CA VAL A 284 -26.95 -4.04 -23.06
C VAL A 284 -26.82 -2.65 -22.47
N GLU A 285 -26.16 -1.72 -23.18
CA GLU A 285 -26.00 -0.34 -22.71
C GLU A 285 -27.36 0.38 -22.59
N PHE A 286 -28.22 0.24 -23.62
CA PHE A 286 -29.57 0.81 -23.64
C PHE A 286 -30.40 0.32 -22.44
N HIS A 287 -30.39 -0.98 -22.17
CA HIS A 287 -31.13 -1.56 -21.04
C HIS A 287 -30.51 -1.21 -19.68
N SER A 288 -29.18 -1.05 -19.59
CA SER A 288 -28.50 -0.62 -18.37
C SER A 288 -28.91 0.78 -17.93
N ARG A 289 -29.23 1.67 -18.88
CA ARG A 289 -29.67 3.04 -18.58
C ARG A 289 -30.99 3.11 -17.82
N VAL A 290 -31.81 2.07 -17.91
CA VAL A 290 -33.09 1.95 -17.21
C VAL A 290 -32.95 1.08 -15.97
N ALA A 291 -32.28 -0.07 -16.06
CA ALA A 291 -32.15 -1.02 -14.96
C ALA A 291 -31.42 -0.40 -13.75
N ILE A 292 -30.29 0.28 -13.96
CA ILE A 292 -29.50 0.86 -12.86
C ILE A 292 -30.30 1.88 -12.03
N PRO A 293 -31.01 2.87 -12.62
CA PRO A 293 -31.92 3.71 -11.86
C PRO A 293 -33.07 2.96 -11.18
N PHE A 294 -33.61 1.91 -11.82
CA PHE A 294 -34.73 1.14 -11.30
C PHE A 294 -34.35 0.34 -10.03
N ALA A 295 -33.07 0.06 -9.83
CA ALA A 295 -32.56 -0.60 -8.64
C ALA A 295 -32.94 0.12 -7.32
N ALA A 296 -33.10 1.45 -7.30
CA ALA A 296 -33.57 2.19 -6.11
C ALA A 296 -34.92 1.68 -5.60
N PHE A 297 -35.87 1.43 -6.51
CA PHE A 297 -37.17 0.87 -6.17
C PHE A 297 -37.06 -0.59 -5.71
N ILE A 298 -36.23 -1.39 -6.38
CA ILE A 298 -36.02 -2.80 -6.01
C ILE A 298 -35.35 -2.92 -4.64
N PHE A 299 -34.37 -2.08 -4.34
CA PHE A 299 -33.77 -2.02 -3.01
C PHE A 299 -34.75 -1.58 -1.95
N ALA A 300 -35.68 -0.67 -2.25
CA ALA A 300 -36.76 -0.35 -1.31
C ALA A 300 -37.70 -1.54 -1.07
N LEU A 301 -38.04 -2.28 -2.14
CA LEU A 301 -38.89 -3.47 -2.10
C LEU A 301 -38.26 -4.63 -1.32
N PHE A 302 -36.94 -4.73 -1.34
CA PHE A 302 -36.20 -5.76 -0.64
C PHE A 302 -35.81 -5.36 0.80
N ALA A 303 -35.25 -4.17 1.00
CA ALA A 303 -34.73 -3.75 2.31
C ALA A 303 -35.83 -3.45 3.32
N ALA A 304 -36.96 -2.89 2.90
CA ALA A 304 -38.05 -2.56 3.81
C ALA A 304 -38.60 -3.79 4.56
N PRO A 305 -39.00 -4.89 3.89
CA PRO A 305 -39.44 -6.10 4.59
C PRO A 305 -38.29 -6.76 5.36
N LEU A 306 -37.08 -6.80 4.80
CA LEU A 306 -35.94 -7.43 5.45
C LEU A 306 -35.56 -6.73 6.77
N SER A 307 -35.52 -5.39 6.76
CA SER A 307 -35.17 -4.60 7.94
C SER A 307 -36.20 -4.75 9.06
N LEU A 308 -37.49 -4.82 8.73
CA LEU A 308 -38.56 -5.02 9.72
C LEU A 308 -38.47 -6.41 10.38
N ILE A 309 -38.13 -7.45 9.62
CA ILE A 309 -38.02 -8.81 10.15
C ILE A 309 -36.79 -8.97 11.06
N PHE A 310 -35.65 -8.42 10.65
CA PHE A 310 -34.42 -8.51 11.45
C PHE A 310 -34.36 -7.49 12.59
N GLY A 311 -35.14 -6.41 12.53
CA GLY A 311 -35.22 -5.37 13.57
C GLY A 311 -35.95 -5.81 14.84
N GLN A 312 -36.89 -6.76 14.77
CA GLN A 312 -37.75 -7.16 15.90
C GLN A 312 -37.03 -7.93 17.04
N ALA A 313 -35.76 -8.30 16.89
CA ALA A 313 -35.10 -9.27 17.78
C ALA A 313 -34.33 -8.68 18.98
N GLY A 314 -34.64 -7.45 19.43
CA GLY A 314 -34.17 -6.91 20.71
C GLY A 314 -32.65 -6.76 20.88
N ALA A 315 -31.86 -6.89 19.81
CA ALA A 315 -30.40 -6.81 19.92
C ALA A 315 -29.94 -5.33 19.96
N PRO A 316 -29.06 -4.93 20.90
CA PRO A 316 -28.47 -3.58 20.94
C PRO A 316 -27.53 -3.24 19.75
N ARG A 317 -27.56 -4.05 18.67
CA ARG A 317 -26.69 -3.99 17.48
C ARG A 317 -27.45 -3.78 16.16
N GLY A 318 -28.74 -3.46 16.18
CA GLY A 318 -29.60 -3.42 14.98
C GLY A 318 -29.10 -2.52 13.85
N ARG A 319 -28.55 -1.33 14.16
CA ARG A 319 -27.97 -0.42 13.15
C ARG A 319 -26.71 -0.98 12.50
N ALA A 320 -25.80 -1.56 13.29
CA ALA A 320 -24.55 -2.12 12.79
C ALA A 320 -24.78 -3.34 11.87
N VAL A 321 -25.73 -4.20 12.22
CA VAL A 321 -26.12 -5.35 11.39
C VAL A 321 -26.75 -4.89 10.08
N GLY A 322 -27.59 -3.84 10.10
CA GLY A 322 -28.18 -3.25 8.90
C GLY A 322 -27.13 -2.67 7.95
N ILE A 323 -26.08 -2.04 8.47
CA ILE A 323 -24.95 -1.53 7.65
C ILE A 323 -24.18 -2.68 7.00
N ILE A 324 -23.81 -3.71 7.77
CA ILE A 324 -23.06 -4.87 7.25
C ILE A 324 -23.86 -5.60 6.17
N LEU A 325 -25.15 -5.83 6.41
CA LEU A 325 -26.05 -6.43 5.43
C LEU A 325 -26.20 -5.54 4.20
N GLY A 326 -26.34 -4.23 4.37
CA GLY A 326 -26.40 -3.26 3.28
C GLY A 326 -25.17 -3.35 2.36
N ILE A 327 -23.96 -3.36 2.93
CA ILE A 327 -22.71 -3.49 2.17
C ILE A 327 -22.67 -4.82 1.40
N LEU A 328 -23.00 -5.94 2.05
CA LEU A 328 -23.01 -7.26 1.42
C LEU A 328 -24.01 -7.36 0.26
N LEU A 329 -25.21 -6.77 0.42
CA LEU A 329 -26.25 -6.77 -0.62
C LEU A 329 -25.87 -5.89 -1.80
N VAL A 330 -25.24 -4.73 -1.55
CA VAL A 330 -24.70 -3.89 -2.63
C VAL A 330 -23.64 -4.66 -3.41
N ALA A 331 -22.69 -5.30 -2.74
CA ALA A 331 -21.67 -6.11 -3.39
C ALA A 331 -22.29 -7.24 -4.26
N LEU A 332 -23.30 -7.94 -3.74
CA LEU A 332 -24.01 -9.00 -4.48
C LEU A 332 -24.77 -8.45 -5.70
N SER A 333 -25.43 -7.29 -5.56
CA SER A 333 -26.15 -6.65 -6.67
C SER A 333 -25.21 -6.19 -7.78
N GLN A 334 -24.06 -5.60 -7.42
CA GLN A 334 -23.05 -5.15 -8.38
C GLN A 334 -22.37 -6.31 -9.09
N GLY A 335 -22.00 -7.38 -8.35
CA GLY A 335 -21.47 -8.59 -8.95
C GLY A 335 -22.43 -9.22 -9.95
N THR A 336 -23.73 -9.28 -9.60
CA THR A 336 -24.77 -9.81 -10.50
C THR A 336 -24.98 -8.92 -11.72
N LEU A 337 -24.87 -7.60 -11.58
CA LEU A 337 -25.00 -6.65 -12.69
C LEU A 337 -23.86 -6.83 -13.69
N ILE A 338 -22.62 -6.92 -13.21
CA ILE A 338 -21.43 -7.12 -14.05
C ILE A 338 -21.52 -8.47 -14.78
N LEU A 339 -21.90 -9.54 -14.08
CA LEU A 339 -22.12 -10.85 -14.68
C LEU A 339 -23.22 -10.81 -15.76
N GLY A 340 -24.36 -10.19 -15.46
CA GLY A 340 -25.48 -10.06 -16.38
C GLY A 340 -25.12 -9.25 -17.63
N GLN A 341 -24.43 -8.12 -17.47
CA GLN A 341 -23.93 -7.31 -18.60
C GLN A 341 -22.92 -8.09 -19.44
N THR A 342 -22.03 -8.86 -18.83
CA THR A 342 -21.04 -9.68 -19.54
C THR A 342 -21.72 -10.77 -20.36
N LEU A 343 -22.65 -11.52 -19.76
CA LEU A 343 -23.42 -12.57 -20.44
C LEU A 343 -24.33 -12.00 -21.55
N GLY A 344 -24.86 -10.79 -21.37
CA GLY A 344 -25.64 -10.11 -22.40
C GLY A 344 -24.78 -9.61 -23.56
N ARG A 345 -23.56 -9.12 -23.29
CA ARG A 345 -22.60 -8.66 -24.32
C ARG A 345 -22.07 -9.83 -25.15
N SER A 346 -21.91 -11.00 -24.55
CA SER A 346 -21.53 -12.25 -25.23
C SER A 346 -22.72 -12.97 -25.89
N GLU A 347 -23.90 -12.36 -25.94
CA GLU A 347 -25.15 -12.92 -26.49
C GLU A 347 -25.55 -14.29 -25.89
N THR A 348 -25.01 -14.63 -24.72
CA THR A 348 -25.25 -15.90 -24.05
C THR A 348 -26.65 -15.94 -23.43
N ILE A 349 -27.10 -14.80 -22.92
CA ILE A 349 -28.50 -14.51 -22.61
C ILE A 349 -28.98 -13.39 -23.53
N PRO A 350 -30.30 -13.23 -23.74
CA PRO A 350 -30.83 -12.10 -24.48
C PRO A 350 -30.20 -10.79 -23.98
N PRO A 351 -29.54 -9.99 -24.85
CA PRO A 351 -28.78 -8.80 -24.44
C PRO A 351 -29.61 -7.81 -23.61
N ALA A 352 -30.91 -7.75 -23.86
CA ALA A 352 -31.88 -6.97 -23.11
C ALA A 352 -32.07 -7.41 -21.65
N LEU A 353 -31.92 -8.71 -21.34
CA LEU A 353 -32.13 -9.26 -19.99
C LEU A 353 -30.92 -9.11 -19.08
N GLY A 354 -29.71 -9.00 -19.65
CA GLY A 354 -28.46 -8.95 -18.89
C GLY A 354 -28.45 -7.90 -17.77
N PRO A 355 -28.70 -6.61 -18.07
CA PRO A 355 -28.71 -5.56 -17.05
C PRO A 355 -29.82 -5.69 -16.00
N TRP A 356 -30.94 -6.35 -16.34
CA TRP A 356 -32.11 -6.47 -15.48
C TRP A 356 -32.01 -7.64 -14.49
N LEU A 357 -30.98 -8.49 -14.63
CA LEU A 357 -30.81 -9.69 -13.81
C LEU A 357 -30.79 -9.43 -12.30
N PRO A 358 -30.08 -8.40 -11.78
CA PRO A 358 -30.13 -8.05 -10.36
C PRO A 358 -31.55 -7.62 -9.94
N ASP A 359 -32.18 -6.75 -10.71
CA ASP A 359 -33.51 -6.22 -10.38
C ASP A 359 -34.57 -7.31 -10.33
N ILE A 360 -34.48 -8.30 -11.22
CA ILE A 360 -35.37 -9.46 -11.24
C ILE A 360 -35.13 -10.32 -9.99
N ILE A 361 -33.88 -10.65 -9.67
CA ILE A 361 -33.56 -11.54 -8.54
C ILE A 361 -33.95 -10.88 -7.22
N PHE A 362 -33.48 -9.66 -6.95
CA PHE A 362 -33.77 -8.95 -5.71
C PHE A 362 -35.25 -8.54 -5.63
N GLY A 363 -35.87 -8.21 -6.76
CA GLY A 363 -37.30 -7.92 -6.85
C GLY A 363 -38.16 -9.11 -6.47
N LEU A 364 -37.89 -10.29 -7.04
CA LEU A 364 -38.60 -11.53 -6.69
C LEU A 364 -38.46 -11.87 -5.21
N ILE A 365 -37.24 -11.76 -4.66
CA ILE A 365 -37.04 -12.01 -3.23
C ILE A 365 -37.75 -10.96 -2.37
N GLY A 366 -37.70 -9.68 -2.76
CA GLY A 366 -38.40 -8.59 -2.06
C GLY A 366 -39.91 -8.80 -2.01
N VAL A 367 -40.53 -9.20 -3.13
CA VAL A 367 -41.95 -9.54 -3.18
C VAL A 367 -42.28 -10.73 -2.26
N LEU A 368 -41.47 -11.80 -2.30
CA LEU A 368 -41.65 -12.96 -1.42
C LEU A 368 -41.56 -12.59 0.06
N LEU A 369 -40.55 -11.80 0.44
CA LEU A 369 -40.40 -11.29 1.80
C LEU A 369 -41.60 -10.42 2.20
N MET A 370 -42.12 -9.61 1.28
CA MET A 370 -43.28 -8.75 1.53
C MET A 370 -44.55 -9.55 1.81
N PHE A 371 -44.74 -10.69 1.15
CA PHE A 371 -45.87 -11.58 1.44
C PHE A 371 -45.72 -12.34 2.77
N TRP A 372 -44.50 -12.68 3.16
CA TRP A 372 -44.24 -13.57 4.30
C TRP A 372 -43.97 -12.81 5.61
N MET A 373 -43.81 -11.48 5.58
CA MET A 373 -43.40 -10.68 6.74
C MET A 373 -44.31 -10.78 7.97
N ASP A 374 -45.60 -11.10 7.81
CA ASP A 374 -46.53 -11.19 8.94
C ASP A 374 -46.51 -12.59 9.62
N GLN A 375 -45.85 -13.58 9.02
CA GLN A 375 -45.86 -14.99 9.49
C GLN A 375 -44.49 -15.48 9.99
N LEU A 376 -43.41 -14.72 9.76
CA LEU A 376 -42.04 -15.21 9.99
C LEU A 376 -41.48 -14.71 11.33
N SER A 377 -41.16 -15.65 12.22
CA SER A 377 -40.22 -15.40 13.33
C SER A 377 -38.77 -15.60 12.85
N ARG A 378 -37.80 -14.94 13.50
CA ARG A 378 -36.36 -14.98 13.16
C ARG A 378 -35.79 -16.42 13.07
N THR A 379 -36.30 -17.35 13.89
CA THR A 379 -35.89 -18.75 13.92
C THR A 379 -36.43 -19.54 12.72
N ASP A 380 -37.64 -19.25 12.27
CA ASP A 380 -38.26 -19.86 11.08
C ASP A 380 -37.58 -19.43 9.77
N LEU A 381 -37.19 -18.15 9.67
CA LEU A 381 -36.47 -17.64 8.51
C LEU A 381 -35.12 -18.31 8.33
N TRP A 382 -34.38 -18.51 9.41
CA TRP A 382 -33.08 -19.17 9.33
C TRP A 382 -33.26 -20.66 8.95
N GLN A 383 -34.24 -21.37 9.51
CA GLN A 383 -34.49 -22.75 9.08
C GLN A 383 -35.00 -22.88 7.63
N ARG A 384 -35.79 -21.92 7.15
CA ARG A 384 -36.27 -21.90 5.76
C ARG A 384 -35.19 -21.45 4.78
N ALA A 385 -34.37 -20.44 5.12
CA ALA A 385 -33.23 -20.02 4.32
C ALA A 385 -32.16 -21.11 4.22
N LYS A 386 -31.88 -21.85 5.30
CA LYS A 386 -30.98 -23.03 5.25
C LYS A 386 -31.51 -24.10 4.30
N ARG A 387 -32.83 -24.34 4.29
CA ARG A 387 -33.51 -25.25 3.34
C ARG A 387 -33.55 -24.70 1.91
N LEU A 388 -33.73 -23.40 1.73
CA LEU A 388 -33.82 -22.76 0.42
C LEU A 388 -32.44 -22.62 -0.22
N VAL A 389 -31.39 -22.27 0.53
CA VAL A 389 -29.99 -22.26 0.07
C VAL A 389 -29.55 -23.68 -0.28
N PHE A 390 -29.93 -24.69 0.49
CA PHE A 390 -29.68 -26.08 0.14
C PHE A 390 -30.43 -26.51 -1.14
N ARG A 391 -31.68 -26.07 -1.35
CA ARG A 391 -32.47 -26.36 -2.57
C ARG A 391 -32.07 -25.51 -3.79
N SER A 392 -31.62 -24.28 -3.60
CA SER A 392 -31.15 -23.38 -4.66
C SER A 392 -29.70 -23.65 -5.04
N ALA A 393 -28.88 -24.22 -4.15
CA ALA A 393 -27.61 -24.85 -4.53
C ALA A 393 -27.85 -26.03 -5.49
N VAL A 394 -28.92 -26.81 -5.29
CA VAL A 394 -29.32 -27.91 -6.19
C VAL A 394 -29.92 -27.38 -7.52
N VAL A 395 -30.64 -26.26 -7.50
CA VAL A 395 -31.20 -25.63 -8.72
C VAL A 395 -30.13 -24.84 -9.50
N LEU A 396 -29.14 -24.22 -8.85
CA LEU A 396 -27.99 -23.59 -9.50
C LEU A 396 -27.04 -24.63 -10.10
N LEU A 397 -26.94 -25.82 -9.49
CA LEU A 397 -26.32 -27.01 -10.10
C LEU A 397 -27.08 -27.53 -11.33
N PHE A 398 -28.38 -27.25 -11.43
CA PHE A 398 -29.22 -27.58 -12.59
C PHE A 398 -29.29 -26.45 -13.63
N PHE A 399 -29.11 -25.18 -13.25
CA PHE A 399 -29.08 -24.02 -14.16
C PHE A 399 -27.71 -23.79 -14.79
N SER A 400 -26.63 -24.35 -14.21
CA SER A 400 -25.33 -24.47 -14.87
C SER A 400 -25.32 -25.45 -16.05
N LEU A 401 -26.45 -26.12 -16.34
CA LEU A 401 -26.62 -27.05 -17.46
C LEU A 401 -27.38 -26.46 -18.66
N ALA A 402 -27.75 -25.18 -18.66
CA ALA A 402 -28.54 -24.59 -19.74
C ALA A 402 -28.08 -23.18 -20.16
N LEU A 403 -26.95 -23.10 -20.86
CA LEU A 403 -26.63 -22.01 -21.78
C LEU A 403 -26.12 -22.62 -23.09
N PRO A 404 -26.64 -22.21 -24.26
CA PRO A 404 -26.25 -22.79 -25.53
C PRO A 404 -24.85 -22.28 -25.88
N VAL A 405 -23.83 -23.13 -25.69
CA VAL A 405 -22.55 -22.93 -26.35
C VAL A 405 -22.82 -23.16 -27.84
N ARG A 406 -22.68 -22.10 -28.64
CA ARG A 406 -22.57 -22.25 -30.09
C ARG A 406 -21.28 -23.00 -30.35
N ALA A 407 -21.41 -24.31 -30.57
CA ALA A 407 -20.32 -25.18 -30.95
C ALA A 407 -19.71 -24.65 -32.23
N GLN A 408 -18.48 -24.14 -32.13
CA GLN A 408 -17.59 -24.13 -33.25
C GLN A 408 -17.26 -25.60 -33.52
N GLU A 409 -17.71 -26.10 -34.68
CA GLU A 409 -17.39 -27.46 -35.11
C GLU A 409 -15.87 -27.60 -35.20
N MET A 410 -15.28 -28.22 -34.18
CA MET A 410 -14.04 -28.99 -34.29
C MET A 410 -14.28 -30.32 -33.58
N THR A 411 -15.10 -31.17 -34.20
CA THR A 411 -15.32 -32.54 -33.73
C THR A 411 -14.34 -33.47 -34.45
N GLY A 412 -13.12 -33.57 -33.93
CA GLY A 412 -12.16 -34.57 -34.33
C GLY A 412 -11.04 -34.71 -33.30
N LEU A 413 -10.86 -35.92 -32.77
CA LEU A 413 -9.59 -36.34 -32.17
C LEU A 413 -8.62 -36.51 -33.35
N ASP A 414 -7.72 -35.56 -33.57
CA ASP A 414 -6.77 -35.63 -34.68
C ASP A 414 -5.59 -36.53 -34.27
N VAL A 415 -5.45 -37.68 -34.93
CA VAL A 415 -4.43 -38.69 -34.63
C VAL A 415 -3.56 -38.85 -35.88
N THR A 416 -2.34 -38.34 -35.82
CA THR A 416 -1.32 -38.59 -36.85
C THR A 416 -0.35 -39.65 -36.34
N ALA A 417 -0.11 -40.70 -37.13
CA ALA A 417 0.84 -41.77 -36.81
C ALA A 417 1.34 -42.43 -38.10
N ASP A 418 2.50 -43.07 -38.05
CA ASP A 418 3.09 -43.81 -39.19
C ASP A 418 2.27 -45.07 -39.52
N SER A 419 1.62 -45.68 -38.52
CA SER A 419 0.66 -46.77 -38.69
C SER A 419 -0.49 -46.69 -37.68
N LEU A 420 -1.70 -46.98 -38.13
CA LEU A 420 -2.93 -46.96 -37.33
C LEU A 420 -3.73 -48.24 -37.54
N ASN A 421 -3.94 -49.00 -36.48
CA ASN A 421 -4.75 -50.22 -36.46
C ASN A 421 -5.98 -50.04 -35.58
N VAL A 422 -7.17 -50.21 -36.18
CA VAL A 422 -8.47 -50.08 -35.51
C VAL A 422 -9.25 -51.39 -35.65
N THR A 423 -9.76 -51.90 -34.53
CA THR A 423 -10.64 -53.08 -34.51
C THR A 423 -12.03 -52.74 -35.09
N ARG A 424 -12.68 -53.70 -35.77
CA ARG A 424 -13.97 -53.48 -36.49
C ARG A 424 -15.11 -52.97 -35.61
N ASP A 425 -15.06 -53.28 -34.31
CA ASP A 425 -16.00 -52.91 -33.26
C ASP A 425 -15.62 -51.60 -32.54
N TRP A 426 -14.53 -50.93 -32.95
CA TRP A 426 -14.04 -49.67 -32.36
C TRP A 426 -13.74 -49.77 -30.86
N THR A 427 -13.42 -50.97 -30.35
CA THR A 427 -13.14 -51.19 -28.92
C THR A 427 -11.67 -51.02 -28.59
N LYS A 428 -10.79 -51.26 -29.56
CA LYS A 428 -9.34 -51.12 -29.42
C LYS A 428 -8.72 -50.39 -30.63
N LEU A 429 -7.92 -49.37 -30.34
CA LEU A 429 -7.14 -48.59 -31.30
C LEU A 429 -5.66 -48.67 -30.91
N SER A 430 -4.77 -48.86 -31.88
CA SER A 430 -3.31 -48.85 -31.68
C SER A 430 -2.67 -48.00 -32.77
N ALA A 431 -1.84 -47.04 -32.38
CA ALA A 431 -1.08 -46.17 -33.26
C ALA A 431 0.42 -46.32 -32.93
N GLU A 432 1.27 -46.42 -33.95
CA GLU A 432 2.72 -46.58 -33.81
C GLU A 432 3.46 -45.66 -34.80
N GLY A 433 4.55 -45.05 -34.33
CA GLY A 433 5.42 -44.15 -35.08
C GLY A 433 4.92 -42.69 -35.08
N HIS A 434 5.70 -41.79 -34.47
CA HIS A 434 5.44 -40.34 -34.37
C HIS A 434 3.99 -39.97 -34.04
N VAL A 435 3.39 -40.67 -33.07
CA VAL A 435 1.98 -40.51 -32.74
C VAL A 435 1.75 -39.15 -32.11
N LYS A 436 0.95 -38.30 -32.74
CA LYS A 436 0.47 -37.04 -32.18
C LYS A 436 -1.05 -37.06 -32.15
N ILE A 437 -1.60 -36.94 -30.94
CA ILE A 437 -3.03 -36.87 -30.67
C ILE A 437 -3.34 -35.44 -30.24
N SER A 438 -4.13 -34.71 -31.02
CA SER A 438 -4.57 -33.35 -30.69
C SER A 438 -6.06 -33.32 -30.40
N TYR A 439 -6.46 -32.67 -29.32
CA TYR A 439 -7.85 -32.45 -28.92
C TYR A 439 -8.05 -30.99 -28.48
N GLU A 440 -9.31 -30.58 -28.26
CA GLU A 440 -9.73 -29.17 -28.07
C GLU A 440 -8.88 -28.36 -27.07
N LYS A 441 -8.34 -29.00 -26.03
CA LYS A 441 -7.58 -28.34 -24.96
C LYS A 441 -6.14 -28.81 -24.80
N GLY A 442 -5.64 -29.66 -25.70
CA GLY A 442 -4.28 -30.20 -25.55
C GLY A 442 -3.79 -31.13 -26.64
N SER A 443 -2.54 -31.57 -26.50
CA SER A 443 -1.89 -32.54 -27.38
C SER A 443 -1.06 -33.55 -26.60
N ILE A 444 -1.05 -34.80 -27.05
CA ILE A 444 -0.18 -35.89 -26.58
C ILE A 444 0.72 -36.28 -27.75
N GLN A 445 2.03 -36.32 -27.55
CA GLN A 445 3.00 -36.89 -28.50
C GLN A 445 3.65 -38.12 -27.86
N ALA A 446 3.75 -39.23 -28.59
CA ALA A 446 4.34 -40.48 -28.13
C ALA A 446 4.83 -41.35 -29.30
N GLU A 447 5.66 -42.36 -29.02
CA GLU A 447 6.14 -43.32 -30.03
C GLU A 447 5.09 -44.40 -30.33
N LYS A 448 4.35 -44.84 -29.30
CA LYS A 448 3.25 -45.80 -29.40
C LYS A 448 2.11 -45.43 -28.47
N VAL A 449 0.88 -45.48 -28.97
CA VAL A 449 -0.34 -45.23 -28.20
C VAL A 449 -1.35 -46.34 -28.46
N SER A 450 -1.94 -46.88 -27.40
CA SER A 450 -3.10 -47.76 -27.46
C SER A 450 -4.26 -47.17 -26.69
N ALA A 451 -5.46 -47.22 -27.25
CA ALA A 451 -6.69 -46.78 -26.60
C ALA A 451 -7.67 -47.94 -26.52
N THR A 452 -8.17 -48.22 -25.31
CA THR A 452 -9.16 -49.25 -25.04
C THR A 452 -10.43 -48.60 -24.49
N ARG A 453 -11.58 -48.93 -25.08
CA ARG A 453 -12.87 -48.42 -24.62
C ARG A 453 -13.35 -49.21 -23.41
N LEU A 454 -13.43 -48.57 -22.24
CA LEU A 454 -13.90 -49.19 -20.99
C LEU A 454 -15.43 -49.16 -20.85
N SER A 455 -16.09 -48.10 -21.35
CA SER A 455 -17.55 -47.97 -21.35
C SER A 455 -18.02 -47.10 -22.54
N LYS A 456 -19.33 -46.80 -22.64
CA LYS A 456 -19.84 -45.91 -23.70
C LYS A 456 -19.15 -44.54 -23.72
N GLU A 457 -18.74 -44.05 -22.55
CA GLU A 457 -18.20 -42.70 -22.35
C GLU A 457 -16.75 -42.68 -21.84
N LEU A 458 -16.18 -43.81 -21.42
CA LEU A 458 -14.85 -43.86 -20.80
C LEU A 458 -13.84 -44.63 -21.66
N PHE A 459 -12.68 -44.02 -21.89
CA PHE A 459 -11.58 -44.58 -22.67
C PHE A 459 -10.30 -44.55 -21.85
N GLN A 460 -9.57 -45.65 -21.85
CA GLN A 460 -8.24 -45.77 -21.27
C GLN A 460 -7.20 -45.67 -22.38
N ILE A 461 -6.27 -44.74 -22.23
CA ILE A 461 -5.16 -44.51 -23.15
C ILE A 461 -3.88 -44.93 -22.46
N GLU A 462 -3.10 -45.78 -23.12
CA GLU A 462 -1.75 -46.16 -22.72
C GLU A 462 -0.77 -45.71 -23.80
N ALA A 463 0.18 -44.87 -23.42
CA ALA A 463 1.25 -44.39 -24.28
C ALA A 463 2.61 -44.81 -23.69
N THR A 464 3.54 -45.21 -24.57
CA THR A 464 4.90 -45.64 -24.22
C THR A 464 5.93 -45.00 -25.15
N GLY A 465 7.09 -44.63 -24.61
CA GLY A 465 8.16 -43.91 -25.31
C GLY A 465 8.43 -42.53 -24.68
N PRO A 466 9.20 -41.64 -25.33
CA PRO A 466 9.28 -40.24 -24.89
C PRO A 466 7.92 -39.57 -25.13
N ILE A 467 7.21 -39.25 -24.04
CA ILE A 467 5.85 -38.71 -24.11
C ILE A 467 5.86 -37.25 -23.70
N ALA A 468 5.31 -36.38 -24.55
CA ALA A 468 5.06 -34.98 -24.23
C ALA A 468 3.55 -34.70 -24.22
N PHE A 469 3.04 -34.28 -23.06
CA PHE A 469 1.65 -33.88 -22.84
C PHE A 469 1.58 -32.37 -22.63
N LYS A 470 0.62 -31.72 -23.28
CA LYS A 470 0.28 -30.31 -23.02
C LYS A 470 -1.23 -30.17 -23.03
N GLY A 471 -1.86 -29.81 -21.92
CA GLY A 471 -3.31 -29.60 -21.86
C GLY A 471 -3.81 -29.13 -20.50
N GLU A 472 -4.96 -28.43 -20.49
CA GLU A 472 -5.59 -27.89 -19.26
C GLU A 472 -4.64 -27.00 -18.41
N GLY A 473 -3.68 -26.30 -19.03
CA GLY A 473 -2.71 -25.47 -18.30
C GLY A 473 -1.53 -26.23 -17.68
N LEU A 474 -1.43 -27.53 -17.95
CA LEU A 474 -0.34 -28.41 -17.50
C LEU A 474 0.49 -28.88 -18.69
N SER A 475 1.80 -29.02 -18.52
CA SER A 475 2.67 -29.71 -19.47
C SER A 475 3.49 -30.77 -18.76
N ALA A 476 3.60 -31.97 -19.32
CA ALA A 476 4.34 -33.06 -18.70
C ALA A 476 5.21 -33.80 -19.72
N GLU A 477 6.38 -34.25 -19.30
CA GLU A 477 7.23 -35.21 -20.01
C GLU A 477 7.30 -36.50 -19.19
N ALA A 478 7.17 -37.67 -19.82
CA ALA A 478 7.18 -38.97 -19.12
C ALA A 478 7.70 -40.11 -20.01
N LYS A 479 8.13 -41.23 -19.39
CA LYS A 479 8.49 -42.48 -20.11
C LYS A 479 7.28 -43.38 -20.42
N GLY A 480 6.19 -43.19 -19.69
CA GLY A 480 4.96 -43.97 -19.81
C GLY A 480 3.78 -43.19 -19.24
N VAL A 481 2.63 -43.26 -19.92
CA VAL A 481 1.40 -42.57 -19.52
C VAL A 481 0.21 -43.50 -19.64
N THR A 482 -0.57 -43.59 -18.56
CA THR A 482 -1.90 -44.21 -18.56
C THR A 482 -2.92 -43.14 -18.20
N ALA A 483 -3.84 -42.81 -19.11
CA ALA A 483 -4.83 -41.76 -18.91
C ALA A 483 -6.25 -42.28 -19.12
N GLU A 484 -7.19 -41.81 -18.30
CA GLU A 484 -8.62 -42.05 -18.45
C GLU A 484 -9.27 -40.78 -18.99
N LEU A 485 -9.79 -40.88 -20.21
CA LEU A 485 -10.56 -39.81 -20.84
C LEU A 485 -12.05 -40.15 -20.82
N LYS A 486 -12.88 -39.19 -20.38
CA LYS A 486 -14.33 -39.27 -20.45
C LYS A 486 -14.87 -38.38 -21.56
N LEU A 487 -15.65 -38.97 -22.45
CA LEU A 487 -16.39 -38.32 -23.52
C LEU A 487 -17.81 -37.99 -23.04
N THR A 488 -18.11 -36.73 -22.81
CA THR A 488 -19.46 -36.25 -22.39
C THR A 488 -19.92 -35.19 -23.38
N GLU A 489 -21.11 -35.35 -23.98
CA GLU A 489 -21.67 -34.38 -24.95
C GLU A 489 -20.68 -33.98 -26.07
N ASN A 490 -20.00 -34.96 -26.68
CA ASN A 490 -18.99 -34.75 -27.73
C ASN A 490 -17.71 -34.01 -27.29
N ARG A 491 -17.47 -33.83 -25.98
CA ARG A 491 -16.23 -33.23 -25.44
C ARG A 491 -15.41 -34.25 -24.65
N TRP A 492 -14.12 -34.30 -24.97
CA TRP A 492 -13.15 -35.14 -24.25
C TRP A 492 -12.63 -34.41 -23.02
N SER A 493 -12.64 -35.07 -21.86
CA SER A 493 -12.11 -34.53 -20.60
C SER A 493 -11.21 -35.56 -19.91
N LEU A 494 -10.07 -35.12 -19.38
CA LEU A 494 -9.18 -35.95 -18.60
C LEU A 494 -9.75 -36.17 -17.19
N GLN A 495 -9.96 -37.42 -16.79
CA GLN A 495 -10.47 -37.77 -15.45
C GLN A 495 -9.32 -38.14 -14.50
N ALA A 496 -8.41 -38.96 -14.99
CA ALA A 496 -7.23 -39.37 -14.27
C ALA A 496 -6.06 -39.62 -15.22
N ALA A 497 -4.83 -39.40 -14.77
CA ALA A 497 -3.63 -39.83 -15.47
C ALA A 497 -2.58 -40.35 -14.50
N ARG A 498 -1.79 -41.30 -14.94
CA ARG A 498 -0.65 -41.86 -14.22
C ARG A 498 0.55 -41.80 -15.14
N LEU A 499 1.59 -41.11 -14.70
CA LEU A 499 2.81 -40.83 -15.43
C LEU A 499 3.97 -41.55 -14.72
N SER A 500 4.78 -42.30 -15.45
CA SER A 500 5.98 -42.97 -14.92
C SER A 500 7.24 -42.23 -15.34
N ASP A 501 8.12 -41.98 -14.38
CA ASP A 501 9.38 -41.23 -14.50
C ASP A 501 9.16 -39.90 -15.24
N ALA A 502 8.46 -38.99 -14.56
CA ALA A 502 7.80 -37.86 -15.20
C ALA A 502 8.21 -36.51 -14.60
N VAL A 503 8.28 -35.49 -15.46
CA VAL A 503 8.47 -34.08 -15.13
C VAL A 503 7.20 -33.33 -15.49
N LEU A 504 6.44 -32.89 -14.49
CA LEU A 504 5.25 -32.05 -14.64
C LEU A 504 5.64 -30.58 -14.45
N THR A 505 5.36 -29.74 -15.43
CA THR A 505 5.58 -28.30 -15.39
C THR A 505 4.26 -27.55 -15.31
N HIS A 506 4.16 -26.65 -14.34
CA HIS A 506 3.04 -25.75 -14.10
C HIS A 506 3.59 -24.34 -13.81
N GLU A 507 2.76 -23.30 -13.88
CA GLU A 507 3.19 -21.93 -13.56
C GLU A 507 3.73 -21.78 -12.13
N SER A 508 3.32 -22.65 -11.21
CA SER A 508 3.82 -22.68 -9.83
C SER A 508 5.16 -23.40 -9.66
N GLY A 509 5.71 -24.04 -10.69
CA GLY A 509 6.97 -24.77 -10.61
C GLY A 509 7.02 -26.08 -11.41
N THR A 510 8.18 -26.74 -11.35
CA THR A 510 8.44 -28.05 -11.98
C THR A 510 8.50 -29.16 -10.93
N LEU A 511 7.79 -30.26 -11.18
CA LEU A 511 7.67 -31.42 -10.30
C LEU A 511 8.21 -32.67 -11.00
N HIS A 512 9.30 -33.23 -10.50
CA HIS A 512 9.90 -34.47 -10.99
C HIS A 512 9.68 -35.61 -10.00
N ALA A 513 9.22 -36.77 -10.46
CA ALA A 513 9.08 -37.97 -9.61
C ALA A 513 9.06 -39.27 -10.43
N LYS A 514 9.38 -40.40 -9.77
CA LYS A 514 9.23 -41.74 -10.37
C LYS A 514 7.80 -42.05 -10.79
N GLU A 515 6.83 -41.52 -10.07
CA GLU A 515 5.42 -41.70 -10.39
C GLU A 515 4.63 -40.44 -10.05
N ILE A 516 3.85 -39.94 -11.01
CA ILE A 516 2.92 -38.81 -10.83
C ILE A 516 1.52 -39.26 -11.22
N SER A 517 0.58 -39.15 -10.30
CA SER A 517 -0.84 -39.41 -10.55
C SER A 517 -1.63 -38.11 -10.48
N LEU A 518 -2.52 -37.93 -11.44
CA LEU A 518 -3.42 -36.79 -11.59
C LEU A 518 -4.84 -37.34 -11.45
N ALA A 519 -5.65 -36.75 -10.59
CA ALA A 519 -7.06 -37.10 -10.45
C ALA A 519 -7.90 -35.83 -10.36
N GLN A 520 -8.94 -35.74 -11.19
CA GLN A 520 -9.88 -34.63 -11.16
C GLN A 520 -10.98 -34.92 -10.12
N GLN A 521 -11.04 -34.11 -9.06
CA GLN A 521 -12.10 -34.11 -8.06
C GLN A 521 -12.85 -32.78 -8.18
N SER A 522 -13.78 -32.70 -9.15
CA SER A 522 -14.47 -31.46 -9.56
C SER A 522 -14.84 -30.54 -8.37
N PRO A 523 -14.38 -29.27 -8.33
CA PRO A 523 -13.61 -28.53 -9.35
C PRO A 523 -12.08 -28.58 -9.16
N THR A 524 -11.55 -29.33 -8.20
CA THR A 524 -10.11 -29.37 -7.86
C THR A 524 -9.36 -30.50 -8.56
N TRP A 525 -8.10 -30.27 -8.91
CA TRP A 525 -7.19 -31.31 -9.34
C TRP A 525 -6.28 -31.70 -8.18
N GLN A 526 -6.10 -33.02 -8.00
CA GLN A 526 -5.15 -33.55 -7.06
C GLN A 526 -4.02 -34.22 -7.82
N VAL A 527 -2.80 -33.72 -7.65
CA VAL A 527 -1.58 -34.30 -8.21
C VAL A 527 -0.81 -34.97 -7.07
N ILE A 528 -0.61 -36.28 -7.13
CA ILE A 528 0.17 -37.02 -6.15
C ILE A 528 1.43 -37.53 -6.85
N ALA A 529 2.58 -37.04 -6.41
CA ALA A 529 3.90 -37.49 -6.84
C ALA A 529 4.55 -38.35 -5.76
N SER A 530 5.21 -39.44 -6.15
CA SER A 530 5.89 -40.35 -5.22
C SER A 530 7.17 -40.93 -5.80
N GLY A 531 8.12 -41.22 -4.92
CA GLY A 531 9.40 -41.85 -5.28
C GLY A 531 10.42 -40.84 -5.80
N ALA A 532 11.22 -40.31 -4.87
CA ALA A 532 12.25 -39.28 -5.11
C ALA A 532 11.66 -38.00 -5.75
N VAL A 533 10.65 -37.42 -5.10
CA VAL A 533 10.00 -36.20 -5.58
C VAL A 533 10.95 -35.02 -5.44
N VAL A 534 11.11 -34.24 -6.52
CA VAL A 534 11.80 -32.96 -6.52
C VAL A 534 10.86 -31.90 -7.07
N PHE A 535 10.52 -30.91 -6.25
CA PHE A 535 9.69 -29.76 -6.63
C PHE A 535 10.55 -28.50 -6.61
N THR A 536 10.60 -27.81 -7.76
CA THR A 536 11.38 -26.58 -7.93
C THR A 536 10.44 -25.42 -8.27
N GLU A 537 10.46 -24.38 -7.44
CA GLU A 537 9.69 -23.15 -7.60
C GLU A 537 10.65 -21.96 -7.51
N LYS A 538 10.82 -21.21 -8.60
CA LYS A 538 11.83 -20.12 -8.70
C LYS A 538 13.21 -20.64 -8.26
N ASP A 539 13.78 -20.08 -7.19
CA ASP A 539 15.09 -20.49 -6.63
C ASP A 539 14.98 -21.51 -5.48
N ARG A 540 13.78 -22.02 -5.19
CA ARG A 540 13.54 -22.97 -4.10
C ARG A 540 13.48 -24.38 -4.66
N THR A 541 14.26 -25.29 -4.08
CA THR A 541 14.19 -26.72 -4.40
C THR A 541 13.81 -27.49 -3.16
N THR A 542 12.73 -28.27 -3.25
CA THR A 542 12.24 -29.13 -2.18
C THR A 542 12.23 -30.58 -2.64
N ARG A 543 12.78 -31.47 -1.83
CA ARG A 543 12.81 -32.92 -2.04
C ARG A 543 11.84 -33.59 -1.06
N ALA A 544 11.10 -34.61 -1.49
CA ALA A 544 10.17 -35.34 -0.63
C ALA A 544 10.05 -36.82 -1.03
N GLU A 545 9.66 -37.69 -0.10
CA GLU A 545 9.25 -39.06 -0.47
C GLU A 545 7.92 -39.04 -1.25
N LYS A 546 7.01 -38.14 -0.87
CA LYS A 546 5.69 -37.97 -1.49
C LYS A 546 5.21 -36.53 -1.39
N LEU A 547 4.56 -36.05 -2.45
CA LEU A 547 3.99 -34.71 -2.54
C LEU A 547 2.57 -34.78 -3.11
N THR A 548 1.62 -34.11 -2.47
CA THR A 548 0.24 -33.97 -2.94
C THR A 548 -0.06 -32.51 -3.20
N LEU A 549 -0.09 -32.10 -4.47
CA LEU A 549 -0.42 -30.75 -4.90
C LEU A 549 -1.91 -30.67 -5.24
N LYS A 550 -2.61 -29.74 -4.61
CA LYS A 550 -3.99 -29.39 -4.92
C LYS A 550 -4.00 -28.16 -5.81
N LEU A 551 -4.63 -28.30 -6.96
CA LEU A 551 -4.85 -27.20 -7.90
C LEU A 551 -6.34 -26.89 -7.98
N ARG A 552 -6.67 -25.61 -8.10
CA ARG A 552 -8.05 -25.10 -8.17
C ARG A 552 -8.17 -24.13 -9.35
N PRO A 553 -9.31 -24.07 -10.04
CA PRO A 553 -9.55 -23.02 -11.02
C PRO A 553 -9.70 -21.65 -10.35
N ASP A 554 -9.10 -20.62 -10.95
CA ASP A 554 -9.31 -19.21 -10.59
C ASP A 554 -10.59 -18.65 -11.25
N SER A 555 -10.86 -17.36 -11.09
CA SER A 555 -12.02 -16.68 -11.69
C SER A 555 -12.00 -16.63 -13.22
N ALA A 556 -10.85 -16.83 -13.86
CA ALA A 556 -10.66 -16.93 -15.31
C ALA A 556 -10.61 -18.40 -15.78
N ASN A 557 -10.92 -19.36 -14.91
CA ASN A 557 -10.85 -20.81 -15.15
C ASN A 557 -9.43 -21.33 -15.46
N LYS A 558 -8.40 -20.57 -15.08
CA LYS A 558 -6.99 -20.98 -15.11
C LYS A 558 -6.70 -21.83 -13.89
N ILE A 559 -5.99 -22.94 -14.08
CA ILE A 559 -5.57 -23.78 -12.96
C ILE A 559 -4.49 -23.04 -12.17
N ILE A 560 -4.72 -22.86 -10.88
CA ILE A 560 -3.76 -22.27 -9.94
C ILE A 560 -3.46 -23.24 -8.81
N ALA A 561 -2.25 -23.17 -8.26
CA ALA A 561 -1.87 -23.92 -7.07
C ALA A 561 -2.58 -23.34 -5.84
N ASP A 562 -3.17 -24.21 -5.03
CA ASP A 562 -3.88 -23.85 -3.80
C ASP A 562 -3.05 -24.25 -2.57
N SER A 563 -2.69 -25.53 -2.49
CA SER A 563 -1.86 -26.07 -1.41
C SER A 563 -1.05 -27.29 -1.84
N ALA A 564 0.09 -27.55 -1.20
CA ALA A 564 0.84 -28.78 -1.35
C ALA A 564 1.10 -29.43 0.01
N LEU A 565 0.87 -30.74 0.11
CA LEU A 565 1.24 -31.55 1.27
C LEU A 565 2.50 -32.35 0.94
N LEU A 566 3.53 -32.20 1.76
CA LEU A 566 4.80 -32.90 1.62
C LEU A 566 4.96 -33.90 2.76
N GLU A 567 5.43 -35.11 2.46
CA GLU A 567 5.74 -36.16 3.44
C GLU A 567 7.24 -36.50 3.36
N LYS A 568 7.91 -36.54 4.52
CA LYS A 568 9.37 -36.71 4.70
C LYS A 568 10.17 -35.92 3.68
N PHE A 569 10.28 -34.62 3.95
CA PHE A 569 10.78 -33.65 2.99
C PHE A 569 11.99 -32.90 3.55
N SER A 570 12.78 -32.36 2.63
CA SER A 570 13.86 -31.43 2.91
C SER A 570 13.91 -30.37 1.83
N GLY A 571 14.32 -29.16 2.16
CA GLY A 571 14.38 -28.07 1.19
C GLY A 571 15.22 -26.91 1.66
N GLU A 572 15.44 -25.98 0.74
CA GLU A 572 16.20 -24.77 0.97
C GLU A 572 15.43 -23.56 0.43
N ALA A 573 15.43 -22.46 1.18
CA ALA A 573 14.81 -21.20 0.81
C ALA A 573 15.76 -20.03 1.05
N LYS A 574 15.91 -19.16 0.05
CA LYS A 574 16.70 -17.93 0.14
C LYS A 574 15.84 -16.76 0.60
N PHE A 575 16.45 -15.84 1.36
CA PHE A 575 15.84 -14.57 1.77
C PHE A 575 16.92 -13.48 1.91
N GLU A 576 16.52 -12.22 1.81
CA GLU A 576 17.38 -11.05 2.01
C GLU A 576 17.10 -10.43 3.39
N ASN A 577 18.15 -10.15 4.17
CA ASN A 577 18.03 -9.54 5.50
C ASN A 577 17.88 -8.01 5.44
N SER A 578 17.77 -7.34 6.60
CA SER A 578 17.63 -5.88 6.70
C SER A 578 18.83 -5.08 6.20
N VAL A 579 20.00 -5.70 6.06
CA VAL A 579 21.27 -5.08 5.62
C VAL A 579 21.50 -5.31 4.12
N GLY A 580 20.60 -6.04 3.45
CA GLY A 580 20.71 -6.39 2.03
C GLY A 580 21.59 -7.62 1.75
N GLU A 581 21.90 -8.42 2.78
CA GLU A 581 22.66 -9.68 2.61
C GLU A 581 21.71 -10.86 2.35
N GLU A 582 22.05 -11.69 1.36
CA GLU A 582 21.29 -12.89 1.02
C GLU A 582 21.69 -14.07 1.93
N HIS A 583 20.70 -14.71 2.56
CA HIS A 583 20.87 -15.89 3.40
C HIS A 583 19.99 -17.05 2.92
N THR A 584 20.41 -18.27 3.27
CA THR A 584 19.66 -19.50 2.96
C THR A 584 19.20 -20.17 4.24
N ILE A 585 17.93 -20.58 4.29
CA ILE A 585 17.34 -21.42 5.33
C ILE A 585 17.21 -22.84 4.76
N ARG A 586 17.82 -23.82 5.44
CA ARG A 586 17.67 -25.25 5.17
C ARG A 586 16.71 -25.84 6.19
N TYR A 587 15.77 -26.66 5.74
CA TYR A 587 14.75 -27.26 6.60
C TYR A 587 14.48 -28.72 6.20
N GLU A 588 14.11 -29.53 7.19
CA GLU A 588 13.65 -30.91 7.00
C GLU A 588 12.52 -31.25 7.97
N GLY A 589 11.65 -32.18 7.63
CA GLY A 589 10.55 -32.56 8.51
C GLY A 589 9.73 -33.76 8.05
N GLN A 590 8.85 -34.23 8.94
CA GLN A 590 7.98 -35.39 8.67
C GLN A 590 6.81 -35.05 7.74
N SER A 591 6.19 -33.88 7.95
CA SER A 591 5.08 -33.42 7.11
C SER A 591 5.06 -31.91 7.02
N ALA A 592 4.76 -31.37 5.85
CA ALA A 592 4.53 -29.93 5.68
C ALA A 592 3.34 -29.64 4.78
N GLN A 593 2.73 -28.47 5.02
CA GLN A 593 1.71 -27.89 4.16
C GLN A 593 2.22 -26.56 3.61
N ALA A 594 2.40 -26.48 2.30
CA ALA A 594 2.66 -25.24 1.60
C ALA A 594 1.33 -24.62 1.13
N LEU A 595 1.18 -23.31 1.30
CA LEU A 595 0.04 -22.53 0.82
C LEU A 595 0.50 -21.56 -0.27
N PHE A 596 -0.27 -21.53 -1.35
CA PHE A 596 0.04 -20.73 -2.53
C PHE A 596 -0.94 -19.57 -2.66
N LYS A 597 -0.46 -18.44 -3.16
CA LYS A 597 -1.26 -17.30 -3.61
C LYS A 597 -0.69 -16.84 -4.93
N ASP A 598 -1.53 -16.70 -5.95
CA ASP A 598 -1.14 -16.31 -7.31
C ASP A 598 0.00 -17.18 -7.87
N ASN A 599 -0.10 -18.50 -7.69
CA ASN A 599 0.90 -19.51 -8.09
C ASN A 599 2.27 -19.40 -7.41
N SER A 600 2.42 -18.59 -6.36
CA SER A 600 3.65 -18.53 -5.57
C SER A 600 3.43 -18.91 -4.10
N MET A 601 4.32 -19.72 -3.54
CA MET A 601 4.29 -20.16 -2.14
C MET A 601 4.49 -18.97 -1.19
N GLN A 602 3.46 -18.67 -0.41
CA GLN A 602 3.46 -17.59 0.59
C GLN A 602 3.81 -18.10 1.99
N GLN A 603 3.47 -19.36 2.28
CA GLN A 603 3.57 -19.92 3.60
C GLN A 603 3.92 -21.40 3.54
N LEU A 604 4.83 -21.84 4.42
CA LEU A 604 5.21 -23.24 4.60
C LEU A 604 5.05 -23.62 6.08
N ASP A 605 4.08 -24.50 6.34
CA ASP A 605 3.76 -25.02 7.67
C ASP A 605 4.37 -26.41 7.85
N ILE A 606 5.50 -26.49 8.54
CA ILE A 606 6.21 -27.72 8.85
C ILE A 606 5.78 -28.25 10.22
N SER A 607 5.44 -29.53 10.28
CA SER A 607 5.17 -30.25 11.54
C SER A 607 6.30 -31.24 11.82
N LYS A 608 6.84 -31.18 13.05
CA LYS A 608 8.03 -31.93 13.50
C LYS A 608 9.18 -31.75 12.51
N GLY A 609 9.73 -30.55 12.48
CA GLY A 609 10.80 -30.19 11.57
C GLY A 609 11.98 -29.54 12.26
N ASP A 610 13.14 -29.73 11.65
CA ASP A 610 14.41 -29.18 12.09
C ASP A 610 14.89 -28.18 11.00
N PHE A 611 15.44 -27.04 11.41
CA PHE A 611 15.94 -26.04 10.46
C PHE A 611 17.26 -25.38 10.90
N THR A 612 17.99 -24.82 9.94
CA THR A 612 19.24 -24.08 10.15
C THR A 612 19.46 -23.06 9.03
N THR A 613 20.16 -21.96 9.31
CA THR A 613 20.66 -21.04 8.27
C THR A 613 22.11 -21.33 7.88
N CYS A 614 22.71 -22.39 8.44
CA CYS A 614 24.07 -22.78 8.13
C CYS A 614 24.14 -23.58 6.82
N THR A 615 24.91 -23.08 5.86
CA THR A 615 25.08 -23.68 4.53
C THR A 615 26.20 -24.72 4.46
N CYS A 616 26.88 -25.03 5.57
CA CYS A 616 27.91 -26.07 5.57
C CYS A 616 27.35 -27.46 5.27
N GLU A 617 28.19 -28.33 4.70
CA GLU A 617 27.84 -29.70 4.27
C GLU A 617 27.27 -30.60 5.37
N ALA A 618 27.41 -30.23 6.64
CA ALA A 618 26.85 -30.97 7.77
C ALA A 618 25.32 -31.16 7.61
N PRO A 619 24.81 -32.39 7.78
CA PRO A 619 23.38 -32.66 7.73
C PRO A 619 22.67 -32.10 8.97
N ILE A 620 21.37 -31.83 8.87
CA ILE A 620 20.54 -31.54 10.03
C ILE A 620 20.34 -32.86 10.81
N PRO A 621 20.44 -32.89 12.15
CA PRO A 621 20.65 -31.78 13.09
C PRO A 621 22.12 -31.53 13.52
N GLN A 622 23.10 -32.09 12.81
CA GLN A 622 24.54 -31.96 13.11
C GLN A 622 25.17 -30.64 12.62
N ALA A 623 24.38 -29.77 11.99
CA ALA A 623 24.79 -28.42 11.64
C ALA A 623 25.30 -27.63 12.86
N ALA A 624 26.08 -26.57 12.59
CA ALA A 624 26.66 -25.74 13.65
C ALA A 624 25.58 -25.28 14.66
N TYR A 625 24.42 -24.84 14.16
CA TYR A 625 23.17 -24.87 14.92
C TYR A 625 22.07 -25.57 14.15
N ALA A 626 21.12 -26.13 14.88
CA ALA A 626 19.82 -26.53 14.35
C ALA A 626 18.72 -26.22 15.38
N LEU A 627 17.57 -25.80 14.89
CA LEU A 627 16.37 -25.58 15.68
C LEU A 627 15.37 -26.69 15.36
N GLN A 628 15.17 -27.59 16.32
CA GLN A 628 14.15 -28.62 16.24
C GLN A 628 12.83 -28.06 16.78
N ALA A 629 11.78 -28.09 16.00
CA ALA A 629 10.48 -27.49 16.33
C ALA A 629 9.34 -28.50 16.17
N GLU A 630 8.34 -28.43 17.06
CA GLU A 630 7.11 -29.21 16.90
C GLU A 630 6.26 -28.66 15.75
N LYS A 631 6.17 -27.34 15.66
CA LYS A 631 5.53 -26.63 14.56
C LYS A 631 6.41 -25.46 14.15
N PHE A 632 6.59 -25.31 12.86
CA PHE A 632 7.39 -24.28 12.24
C PHE A 632 6.60 -23.68 11.08
N LEU A 633 6.35 -22.37 11.13
CA LEU A 633 5.65 -21.62 10.09
C LEU A 633 6.63 -20.62 9.50
N LEU A 634 6.91 -20.77 8.21
CA LEU A 634 7.72 -19.84 7.44
C LEU A 634 6.80 -19.02 6.54
N TYR A 635 6.69 -17.72 6.79
CA TYR A 635 6.08 -16.76 5.88
C TYR A 635 7.17 -16.19 4.99
N THR A 636 7.03 -16.42 3.70
CA THR A 636 8.09 -16.15 2.74
C THR A 636 8.38 -14.64 2.70
N ASP A 637 9.66 -14.28 2.80
CA ASP A 637 10.17 -12.90 2.78
C ASP A 637 9.62 -11.97 3.88
N GLN A 638 9.05 -12.53 4.96
CA GLN A 638 8.48 -11.75 6.07
C GLN A 638 9.02 -12.17 7.43
N PHE A 639 8.64 -13.35 7.93
CA PHE A 639 9.01 -13.81 9.27
C PHE A 639 8.85 -15.34 9.41
N LEU A 640 9.44 -15.85 10.47
CA LEU A 640 9.48 -17.26 10.85
C LEU A 640 8.99 -17.41 12.28
N ILE A 641 8.10 -18.40 12.51
CA ILE A 641 7.55 -18.75 13.83
C ILE A 641 7.82 -20.22 14.09
N ALA A 642 8.37 -20.54 15.25
CA ALA A 642 8.59 -21.91 15.68
C ALA A 642 8.12 -22.10 17.12
N THR A 643 7.39 -23.20 17.39
CA THR A 643 6.86 -23.51 18.72
C THR A 643 7.50 -24.78 19.29
N ASN A 644 7.67 -24.80 20.61
CA ASN A 644 8.36 -25.88 21.35
C ASN A 644 9.71 -26.20 20.73
N ILE A 645 10.55 -25.17 20.60
CA ILE A 645 11.85 -25.30 19.98
C ILE A 645 12.90 -25.87 20.93
N THR A 646 13.77 -26.71 20.40
CA THR A 646 14.99 -27.17 21.05
C THR A 646 16.18 -26.74 20.21
N VAL A 647 17.01 -25.87 20.78
CA VAL A 647 18.25 -25.40 20.15
C VAL A 647 19.31 -26.47 20.31
N LYS A 648 19.84 -26.95 19.19
CA LYS A 648 20.93 -27.92 19.13
C LYS A 648 22.18 -27.27 18.54
N VAL A 649 23.34 -27.62 19.09
CA VAL A 649 24.66 -27.22 18.58
C VAL A 649 25.41 -28.50 18.26
N TYR A 650 25.80 -28.71 17.00
CA TYR A 650 26.42 -29.97 16.56
C TYR A 650 25.63 -31.22 17.01
N GLY A 651 24.28 -31.14 16.97
CA GLY A 651 23.37 -32.20 17.41
C GLY A 651 23.07 -32.26 18.92
N PHE A 652 23.81 -31.55 19.78
CA PHE A 652 23.58 -31.55 21.22
C PHE A 652 22.55 -30.50 21.64
N PRO A 653 21.44 -30.87 22.33
CA PRO A 653 20.45 -29.92 22.80
C PRO A 653 21.00 -29.07 23.95
N ILE A 654 20.95 -27.74 23.82
CA ILE A 654 21.49 -26.80 24.82
C ILE A 654 20.42 -25.92 25.48
N PHE A 655 19.29 -25.68 24.79
CA PHE A 655 18.26 -24.77 25.26
C PHE A 655 16.90 -25.15 24.69
N TRP A 656 15.85 -24.95 25.48
CA TRP A 656 14.48 -25.15 25.06
C TRP A 656 13.70 -23.83 25.24
N SER A 657 12.88 -23.47 24.25
CA SER A 657 11.96 -22.33 24.34
C SER A 657 10.58 -22.72 23.81
N PRO A 658 9.49 -22.28 24.46
CA PRO A 658 8.13 -22.56 23.97
C PRO A 658 7.81 -21.86 22.65
N LEU A 659 8.44 -20.72 22.37
CA LEU A 659 8.20 -19.92 21.17
C LEU A 659 9.49 -19.26 20.69
N TYR A 660 9.67 -19.22 19.38
CA TYR A 660 10.68 -18.41 18.73
C TYR A 660 10.06 -17.71 17.52
N PHE A 661 10.35 -16.41 17.40
CA PHE A 661 9.92 -15.56 16.30
C PHE A 661 11.15 -14.85 15.75
N ALA A 662 11.30 -14.86 14.44
CA ALA A 662 12.37 -14.15 13.74
C ALA A 662 11.82 -13.42 12.51
N PRO A 663 11.87 -12.06 12.46
CA PRO A 663 11.63 -11.32 11.23
C PRO A 663 12.79 -11.56 10.24
N LEU A 664 12.47 -11.69 8.96
CA LEU A 664 13.47 -11.94 7.91
C LEU A 664 14.07 -10.65 7.35
N LYS A 665 13.29 -9.56 7.29
CA LYS A 665 13.68 -8.29 6.64
C LYS A 665 13.97 -7.14 7.60
N GLU A 666 13.83 -7.34 8.90
CA GLU A 666 14.00 -6.28 9.89
C GLU A 666 14.98 -6.73 10.97
N GLU A 667 15.77 -5.78 11.50
CA GLU A 667 16.68 -6.07 12.59
C GLU A 667 15.92 -6.48 13.85
N GLN A 668 16.40 -7.53 14.50
CA GLN A 668 15.78 -8.10 15.69
C GLN A 668 16.56 -7.71 16.96
N LYS A 669 15.89 -7.09 17.94
CA LYS A 669 16.50 -6.73 19.25
C LYS A 669 16.47 -7.86 20.29
N SER A 670 16.10 -9.08 19.88
CA SER A 670 15.78 -10.20 20.76
C SER A 670 16.62 -11.42 20.35
N PRO A 671 17.64 -11.78 21.16
CA PRO A 671 18.46 -12.96 20.88
C PRO A 671 17.67 -14.26 21.14
N LEU A 672 17.98 -15.29 20.36
CA LEU A 672 17.45 -16.65 20.56
C LEU A 672 17.78 -17.21 21.96
N LEU A 673 18.96 -16.85 22.50
CA LEU A 673 19.47 -17.33 23.78
C LEU A 673 19.59 -16.18 24.79
N PRO A 674 19.38 -16.43 26.09
CA PRO A 674 19.60 -15.43 27.12
C PRO A 674 21.07 -15.02 27.20
N GLU A 675 21.32 -13.75 27.50
CA GLU A 675 22.65 -13.23 27.82
C GLU A 675 22.97 -13.59 29.26
N ILE A 676 24.07 -14.31 29.46
CA ILE A 676 24.52 -14.73 30.79
C ILE A 676 25.89 -14.14 31.03
N GLY A 677 26.03 -13.47 32.18
CA GLY A 677 27.25 -12.77 32.51
C GLY A 677 27.45 -12.56 33.99
N GLN A 678 28.52 -11.85 34.33
CA GLN A 678 28.85 -11.44 35.67
C GLN A 678 29.14 -9.94 35.67
N SER A 679 28.53 -9.24 36.62
CA SER A 679 28.74 -7.83 36.90
C SER A 679 29.46 -7.67 38.25
N PRO A 680 30.49 -6.81 38.39
CA PRO A 680 31.16 -6.57 39.66
C PRO A 680 30.20 -6.02 40.73
N THR A 681 29.23 -5.22 40.31
CA THR A 681 28.26 -4.55 41.20
C THR A 681 27.05 -5.42 41.51
N ARG A 682 26.61 -6.26 40.55
CA ARG A 682 25.35 -7.04 40.67
C ARG A 682 25.51 -8.56 40.68
N GLY A 683 26.73 -9.08 40.57
CA GLY A 683 27.01 -10.51 40.51
C GLY A 683 26.63 -11.13 39.18
N TRP A 684 26.32 -12.43 39.20
CA TRP A 684 25.84 -13.14 38.02
C TRP A 684 24.52 -12.53 37.56
N PHE A 685 24.37 -12.38 36.25
CA PHE A 685 23.13 -11.94 35.64
C PHE A 685 22.72 -12.85 34.50
N ALA A 686 21.42 -12.93 34.30
CA ALA A 686 20.80 -13.54 33.13
C ALA A 686 19.76 -12.54 32.60
N LYS A 687 19.93 -12.08 31.36
CA LYS A 687 19.00 -11.16 30.70
C LYS A 687 18.40 -11.88 29.50
N TRP A 688 17.09 -11.85 29.37
CA TRP A 688 16.40 -12.51 28.27
C TRP A 688 15.31 -11.62 27.71
N ARG A 689 15.35 -11.40 26.39
CA ARG A 689 14.27 -10.74 25.66
C ARG A 689 13.51 -11.77 24.86
N ILE A 690 12.36 -12.18 25.39
CA ILE A 690 11.47 -13.19 24.80
C ILE A 690 10.58 -12.49 23.78
N PRO A 691 10.65 -12.81 22.48
CA PRO A 691 9.79 -12.19 21.50
C PRO A 691 8.35 -12.71 21.66
N PHE A 692 7.37 -11.83 21.48
CA PHE A 692 5.97 -12.20 21.34
C PHE A 692 5.37 -11.51 20.13
N PHE A 693 4.33 -12.12 19.58
CA PHE A 693 3.74 -11.73 18.32
C PHE A 693 2.23 -11.98 18.35
N LEU A 694 1.46 -11.01 17.86
CA LEU A 694 0.02 -11.16 17.66
C LEU A 694 -0.29 -11.31 16.17
N ASP A 695 0.27 -10.43 15.34
CA ASP A 695 0.16 -10.43 13.89
C ASP A 695 1.35 -9.64 13.27
N PRO A 696 1.56 -9.67 11.94
CA PRO A 696 2.74 -9.05 11.29
C PRO A 696 2.97 -7.59 11.68
N ASN A 697 1.92 -6.86 12.01
CA ASN A 697 1.92 -5.44 12.34
C ASN A 697 1.98 -5.18 13.86
N ASN A 698 1.79 -6.20 14.70
CA ASN A 698 1.67 -6.09 16.16
C ASN A 698 2.60 -7.10 16.85
N ARG A 699 3.80 -6.64 17.26
CA ARG A 699 4.88 -7.48 17.79
C ARG A 699 5.74 -6.75 18.83
N GLY A 700 6.40 -7.52 19.69
CA GLY A 700 7.18 -6.97 20.78
C GLY A 700 8.09 -8.01 21.45
N PHE A 701 8.67 -7.62 22.59
CA PHE A 701 9.44 -8.51 23.42
C PHE A 701 9.18 -8.27 24.91
N LEU A 702 9.16 -9.37 25.66
CA LEU A 702 9.14 -9.39 27.11
C LEU A 702 10.59 -9.49 27.60
N SER A 703 11.03 -8.57 28.44
CA SER A 703 12.36 -8.59 29.06
C SER A 703 12.27 -9.20 30.45
N ILE A 704 13.16 -10.15 30.74
CA ILE A 704 13.34 -10.74 32.07
C ILE A 704 14.84 -10.69 32.39
N ASP A 705 15.19 -9.93 33.42
CA ASP A 705 16.55 -9.78 33.89
C ASP A 705 16.64 -10.29 35.32
N TYR A 706 17.69 -11.05 35.64
CA TYR A 706 17.97 -11.52 36.98
C TYR A 706 19.40 -11.14 37.37
N PHE A 707 19.61 -10.74 38.63
CA PHE A 707 20.93 -10.46 39.20
C PHE A 707 21.12 -11.17 40.55
N SER A 708 22.30 -11.75 40.80
CA SER A 708 22.51 -12.70 41.90
C SER A 708 23.10 -12.13 43.19
N LYS A 709 23.94 -11.08 43.13
CA LYS A 709 24.63 -10.55 44.32
C LYS A 709 23.68 -9.86 45.29
N ARG A 710 22.65 -9.24 44.72
CA ARG A 710 21.44 -8.76 45.40
C ARG A 710 20.30 -9.23 44.52
N PRO A 711 19.39 -10.10 45.01
CA PRO A 711 18.30 -10.61 44.19
C PRO A 711 17.48 -9.46 43.62
N GLU A 712 17.75 -9.12 42.37
CA GLU A 712 17.05 -8.10 41.62
C GLU A 712 16.41 -8.78 40.42
N VAL A 713 15.15 -8.44 40.17
CA VAL A 713 14.40 -8.96 39.04
C VAL A 713 13.92 -7.78 38.19
N GLY A 714 14.43 -7.72 36.97
CA GLY A 714 13.97 -6.83 35.93
C GLY A 714 12.86 -7.49 35.13
N THR A 715 11.77 -6.78 34.94
CA THR A 715 10.68 -7.19 34.04
C THR A 715 10.32 -6.04 33.15
N GLY A 716 10.14 -6.30 31.86
CA GLY A 716 9.74 -5.25 30.93
C GLY A 716 8.96 -5.80 29.76
N ILE A 717 8.24 -4.92 29.09
CA ILE A 717 7.56 -5.17 27.82
C ILE A 717 7.90 -4.02 26.88
N ASP A 718 8.25 -4.36 25.65
CA ASP A 718 8.43 -3.43 24.56
C ASP A 718 7.54 -3.89 23.42
N PHE A 719 6.63 -3.03 22.97
CA PHE A 719 5.57 -3.43 22.07
C PHE A 719 5.31 -2.36 21.02
N ASN A 720 5.48 -2.75 19.76
CA ASN A 720 5.12 -1.95 18.59
C ASN A 720 3.79 -2.45 18.06
N TYR A 721 2.83 -1.54 17.89
CA TYR A 721 1.51 -1.87 17.39
C TYR A 721 1.13 -0.98 16.20
N LEU A 722 0.49 -1.61 15.22
CA LEU A 722 -0.09 -0.99 14.05
C LEU A 722 -1.45 -1.64 13.79
N ILE A 723 -2.50 -0.89 14.13
CA ILE A 723 -3.92 -1.25 14.03
C ILE A 723 -4.54 -0.27 13.03
N PRO A 724 -5.66 -0.56 12.33
CA PRO A 724 -6.26 0.41 11.41
C PRO A 724 -6.43 1.80 12.04
N ALA A 725 -5.89 2.82 11.37
CA ALA A 725 -5.83 4.22 11.82
C ALA A 725 -5.01 4.50 13.11
N ASN A 726 -4.37 3.50 13.73
CA ASN A 726 -3.62 3.64 14.99
C ASN A 726 -2.22 3.05 14.84
N ARG A 727 -1.19 3.78 15.24
CA ARG A 727 0.17 3.25 15.36
C ARG A 727 0.81 3.73 16.64
N GLY A 728 1.72 2.95 17.20
CA GLY A 728 2.46 3.41 18.35
C GLY A 728 3.44 2.40 18.90
N HIS A 729 4.10 2.84 19.95
CA HIS A 729 5.13 2.11 20.67
C HIS A 729 4.88 2.29 22.16
N ILE A 730 4.91 1.18 22.91
CA ILE A 730 4.87 1.21 24.37
C ILE A 730 6.01 0.37 24.91
N SER A 731 6.84 0.99 25.75
CA SER A 731 7.92 0.36 26.47
C SER A 731 7.71 0.57 27.96
N PHE A 732 7.85 -0.49 28.71
CA PHE A 732 7.75 -0.50 30.15
C PHE A 732 8.86 -1.39 30.67
N TYR A 733 9.60 -0.92 31.66
CA TYR A 733 10.62 -1.72 32.32
C TYR A 733 10.67 -1.36 33.80
N ARG A 734 10.75 -2.39 34.64
CA ARG A 734 10.82 -2.25 36.09
C ARG A 734 11.86 -3.23 36.63
N LEU A 735 12.85 -2.69 37.32
CA LEU A 735 13.81 -3.44 38.12
C LEU A 735 13.40 -3.35 39.59
N ILE A 736 13.14 -4.50 40.21
CA ILE A 736 12.75 -4.61 41.63
C ILE A 736 13.95 -5.11 42.43
N GLY A 737 14.26 -4.46 43.55
CA GLY A 737 15.33 -4.86 44.47
C GLY A 737 16.14 -3.67 45.01
N TYR A 738 17.46 -3.76 45.10
CA TYR A 738 18.28 -2.73 45.77
C TYR A 738 18.42 -1.46 44.92
N GLY A 739 18.64 -1.61 43.62
CA GLY A 739 18.71 -0.52 42.66
C GLY A 739 17.40 -0.30 41.91
N GLU A 740 16.26 -0.20 42.61
CA GLU A 740 14.94 -0.09 41.97
C GLU A 740 14.95 0.99 40.88
N SER A 741 14.46 0.59 39.71
CA SER A 741 14.28 1.49 38.59
C SER A 741 13.00 1.17 37.85
N PHE A 742 12.47 2.19 37.21
CA PHE A 742 11.23 2.15 36.48
C PHE A 742 11.34 3.10 35.29
N SER A 743 10.96 2.61 34.12
CA SER A 743 10.79 3.40 32.92
C SER A 743 9.50 3.01 32.24
N ILE A 744 8.74 4.02 31.82
CA ILE A 744 7.61 3.87 30.92
C ILE A 744 7.80 4.89 29.81
N ASP A 745 7.63 4.46 28.58
CA ASP A 745 7.66 5.27 27.37
C ASP A 745 6.46 4.84 26.51
N TRP A 746 5.59 5.77 26.14
CA TRP A 746 4.39 5.50 25.35
C TRP A 746 4.20 6.58 24.30
N ASN A 747 4.28 6.18 23.04
CA ASN A 747 3.99 7.00 21.89
C ASN A 747 2.80 6.39 21.14
N HIS A 748 1.80 7.21 20.83
CA HIS A 748 0.59 6.79 20.14
C HIS A 748 0.19 7.86 19.13
N HIS A 749 -0.14 7.42 17.93
CA HIS A 749 -0.61 8.25 16.84
C HIS A 749 -1.87 7.63 16.25
N LEU A 750 -2.95 8.40 16.24
CA LEU A 750 -4.25 8.01 15.71
C LEU A 750 -4.64 8.98 14.58
N ASP A 751 -4.73 8.45 13.37
CA ASP A 751 -5.25 9.16 12.20
C ASP A 751 -6.78 9.23 12.28
N LEU A 752 -7.33 10.43 12.36
CA LEU A 752 -8.77 10.68 12.37
C LEU A 752 -9.23 11.27 11.02
N PRO A 753 -10.51 11.14 10.64
CA PRO A 753 -11.03 11.74 9.41
C PRO A 753 -10.80 13.27 9.33
N LEU A 754 -10.93 13.86 8.13
CA LEU A 754 -10.81 15.33 7.92
C LEU A 754 -9.41 15.90 8.19
N SER A 755 -8.34 15.14 7.91
CA SER A 755 -6.95 15.56 8.18
C SER A 755 -6.74 15.96 9.64
N THR A 756 -7.31 15.16 10.54
CA THR A 756 -7.13 15.31 11.99
C THR A 756 -6.30 14.15 12.52
N ALA A 757 -5.48 14.41 13.53
CA ALA A 757 -4.59 13.42 14.13
C ALA A 757 -4.61 13.59 15.65
N PHE A 758 -4.53 12.49 16.37
CA PHE A 758 -4.41 12.47 17.82
C PHE A 758 -3.10 11.81 18.22
N ASP A 759 -2.22 12.59 18.83
CA ASP A 759 -0.89 12.19 19.27
C ASP A 759 -0.83 12.17 20.80
N VAL A 760 -0.30 11.08 21.37
CA VAL A 760 -0.02 10.98 22.80
C VAL A 760 1.42 10.53 22.97
N ASN A 761 2.19 11.29 23.75
CA ASN A 761 3.55 10.96 24.14
C ASN A 761 3.65 11.05 25.65
N ALA A 762 4.01 9.96 26.32
CA ALA A 762 4.19 9.93 27.76
C ALA A 762 5.47 9.18 28.08
N SER A 763 6.32 9.77 28.91
CA SER A 763 7.55 9.14 29.35
C SER A 763 7.81 9.47 30.82
N SER A 764 8.18 8.46 31.59
CA SER A 764 8.62 8.65 32.98
C SER A 764 9.76 7.70 33.28
N ARG A 765 10.86 8.23 33.80
CA ARG A 765 12.05 7.46 34.18
C ARG A 765 12.47 7.80 35.61
N THR A 766 12.63 6.77 36.43
CA THR A 766 13.01 6.90 37.84
C THR A 766 13.92 5.75 38.24
N GLY A 767 14.99 6.01 38.99
CA GLY A 767 15.83 4.96 39.58
C GLY A 767 17.17 5.47 40.07
N GLN A 768 17.93 4.61 40.77
CA GLN A 768 19.25 4.94 41.32
C GLN A 768 20.39 4.84 40.29
N LEU A 769 20.18 4.16 39.16
CA LEU A 769 21.24 3.88 38.15
C LEU A 769 21.23 4.82 36.94
N GLN A 770 20.14 5.54 36.71
CA GLN A 770 20.10 6.66 35.77
C GLN A 770 20.31 7.93 36.60
N LYS A 771 21.57 8.26 36.89
CA LYS A 771 21.92 9.37 37.79
C LYS A 771 21.49 10.75 37.26
N ASP A 772 21.29 10.88 35.94
CA ASP A 772 21.27 12.21 35.32
C ASP A 772 19.92 12.67 34.77
N THR A 773 18.87 11.84 34.77
CA THR A 773 17.57 12.27 34.21
C THR A 773 16.37 11.58 34.88
N LYS A 774 15.90 12.20 35.96
CA LYS A 774 14.55 11.94 36.49
C LYS A 774 13.62 13.01 35.91
N LYS A 775 13.12 12.77 34.71
CA LYS A 775 12.19 13.66 34.00
C LYS A 775 10.83 12.98 33.91
N LEU A 776 9.77 13.69 34.33
CA LEU A 776 8.39 13.29 34.11
C LEU A 776 7.85 14.12 32.96
N PHE A 777 7.47 13.46 31.87
CA PHE A 777 6.95 14.10 30.68
C PHE A 777 5.66 13.42 30.23
N GLY A 778 4.64 14.22 29.95
CA GLY A 778 3.41 13.76 29.34
C GLY A 778 2.87 14.84 28.42
N GLN A 779 2.43 14.45 27.23
CA GLN A 779 1.83 15.32 26.24
C GLN A 779 0.72 14.56 25.52
N ALA A 780 -0.43 15.20 25.38
CA ALA A 780 -1.50 14.73 24.50
C ALA A 780 -1.90 15.89 23.60
N THR A 781 -1.96 15.66 22.29
CA THR A 781 -2.26 16.66 21.27
C THR A 781 -3.27 16.11 20.29
N LEU A 782 -4.44 16.72 20.23
CA LEU A 782 -5.38 16.54 19.15
C LEU A 782 -5.17 17.69 18.14
N SER A 783 -4.90 17.41 16.88
CA SER A 783 -4.61 18.45 15.88
C SER A 783 -5.31 18.16 14.55
N GLY A 784 -5.39 19.17 13.69
CA GLY A 784 -5.87 18.97 12.35
C GLY A 784 -5.82 20.20 11.47
N THR A 785 -6.22 20.01 10.21
CA THR A 785 -6.27 21.11 9.23
C THR A 785 -7.67 21.25 8.63
N LEU A 786 -8.23 22.46 8.66
CA LEU A 786 -9.55 22.76 8.11
C LEU A 786 -9.49 24.09 7.34
N LEU A 787 -9.81 24.07 6.05
CA LEU A 787 -9.86 25.27 5.19
C LEU A 787 -8.56 26.11 5.22
N GLY A 788 -7.40 25.44 5.28
CA GLY A 788 -6.08 26.07 5.37
C GLY A 788 -5.70 26.61 6.76
N TRP A 789 -6.58 26.44 7.76
CA TRP A 789 -6.28 26.68 9.16
C TRP A 789 -5.75 25.41 9.80
N ARG A 790 -4.69 25.51 10.58
CA ARG A 790 -4.20 24.47 11.47
C ARG A 790 -4.76 24.72 12.85
N TRP A 791 -5.34 23.71 13.49
CA TRP A 791 -5.80 23.80 14.86
C TRP A 791 -5.18 22.69 15.70
N SER A 792 -5.03 22.94 17.00
CA SER A 792 -4.65 21.94 17.97
C SER A 792 -5.32 22.16 19.32
N LEU A 793 -5.52 21.07 20.06
CA LEU A 793 -5.88 21.04 21.46
C LEU A 793 -4.83 20.18 22.14
N SER A 794 -3.93 20.80 22.91
CA SER A 794 -2.78 20.13 23.52
C SER A 794 -2.73 20.33 25.02
N GLY A 795 -2.52 19.26 25.77
CA GLY A 795 -2.13 19.31 27.17
C GLY A 795 -0.72 18.75 27.33
N SER A 796 0.10 19.35 28.18
CA SER A 796 1.43 18.82 28.49
C SER A 796 1.84 19.07 29.92
N ARG A 797 2.71 18.22 30.44
CA ARG A 797 3.42 18.40 31.70
C ARG A 797 4.87 18.02 31.46
N ASP A 798 5.74 18.98 31.72
CA ASP A 798 7.18 18.79 31.72
C ASP A 798 7.70 19.09 33.14
N GLN A 799 8.33 18.12 33.78
CA GLN A 799 8.82 18.24 35.14
C GLN A 799 10.20 17.61 35.29
N TYR A 800 11.14 18.41 35.78
CA TYR A 800 12.45 17.97 36.24
C TYR A 800 12.37 17.60 37.73
N LEU A 801 12.78 16.37 38.06
CA LEU A 801 12.83 15.90 39.46
C LEU A 801 14.21 16.15 40.10
N VAL A 802 15.19 16.58 39.31
CA VAL A 802 16.53 17.04 39.73
C VAL A 802 16.83 18.35 39.00
N GLN A 803 17.55 19.27 39.63
CA GLN A 803 17.89 20.55 39.02
C GLN A 803 18.71 20.32 37.74
N PRO A 804 18.30 20.88 36.59
CA PRO A 804 19.06 20.78 35.35
C PRO A 804 20.39 21.53 35.47
N GLU A 805 21.44 20.97 34.87
CA GLU A 805 22.78 21.60 34.76
C GLU A 805 22.85 22.63 33.61
N ASP A 806 21.90 22.58 32.68
CA ASP A 806 21.81 23.48 31.53
C ASP A 806 21.25 24.85 31.94
N GLU A 807 22.06 25.90 31.77
CA GLU A 807 21.71 27.28 32.11
C GLU A 807 20.59 27.87 31.24
N GLU A 808 20.27 27.27 30.08
CA GLU A 808 19.15 27.72 29.23
C GLU A 808 17.78 27.31 29.80
N ILE A 809 17.73 26.29 30.67
CA ILE A 809 16.48 25.86 31.30
C ILE A 809 16.14 26.83 32.42
N THR A 810 14.94 27.41 32.39
CA THR A 810 14.50 28.47 33.33
C THR A 810 13.40 28.02 34.30
N TYR A 811 12.92 26.78 34.19
CA TYR A 811 11.83 26.23 34.99
C TYR A 811 12.16 24.83 35.53
N SER A 812 11.56 24.48 36.66
CA SER A 812 11.58 23.11 37.21
C SER A 812 10.32 22.32 36.82
N VAL A 813 9.18 23.02 36.63
CA VAL A 813 7.92 22.43 36.16
C VAL A 813 7.23 23.38 35.20
N LEU A 814 6.73 22.86 34.08
CA LEU A 814 5.87 23.57 33.13
C LEU A 814 4.67 22.69 32.74
N GLU A 815 3.47 23.10 33.10
CA GLU A 815 2.23 22.45 32.72
C GLU A 815 1.42 23.34 31.78
N LYS A 816 1.00 22.77 30.65
CA LYS A 816 -0.03 23.30 29.76
C LYS A 816 -1.31 22.51 30.02
N LEU A 817 -2.26 23.13 30.72
CA LEU A 817 -3.59 22.61 30.99
C LEU A 817 -4.52 23.10 29.89
N PRO A 818 -5.23 22.19 29.20
CA PRO A 818 -5.33 22.14 27.75
C PRO A 818 -5.32 23.50 27.04
N GLU A 819 -4.34 23.69 26.15
CA GLU A 819 -4.23 24.83 25.24
C GLU A 819 -4.93 24.50 23.92
N PHE A 820 -5.94 25.27 23.56
CA PHE A 820 -6.46 25.29 22.20
C PHE A 820 -5.68 26.33 21.39
N SER A 821 -5.16 25.94 20.23
CA SER A 821 -4.52 26.83 19.28
C SER A 821 -5.14 26.71 17.90
N ILE A 822 -5.20 27.83 17.18
CA ILE A 822 -5.60 27.88 15.78
C ILE A 822 -4.74 28.91 15.05
N ALA A 823 -4.16 28.50 13.93
CA ALA A 823 -3.22 29.31 13.17
C ALA A 823 -3.45 29.14 11.67
N ARG A 824 -3.17 30.20 10.92
CA ARG A 824 -3.15 30.19 9.46
C ARG A 824 -1.91 30.93 9.00
N SER A 825 -1.04 30.20 8.31
CA SER A 825 0.21 30.72 7.80
C SER A 825 0.04 31.32 6.40
N SER A 826 0.56 32.53 6.23
CA SER A 826 0.89 33.18 4.94
C SER A 826 -0.15 33.01 3.83
N GLN A 827 -1.24 33.78 3.92
CA GLN A 827 -2.29 33.83 2.90
C GLN A 827 -2.24 35.16 2.16
N LYS A 828 -2.40 35.15 0.84
CA LYS A 828 -2.53 36.39 0.07
C LYS A 828 -3.77 37.16 0.53
N LEU A 829 -3.59 38.45 0.78
CA LEU A 829 -4.66 39.36 1.15
C LEU A 829 -5.32 39.89 -0.14
N PHE A 830 -6.32 39.16 -0.64
CA PHE A 830 -6.99 39.48 -1.91
C PHE A 830 -5.99 39.62 -3.08
N ASN A 831 -6.18 40.62 -3.95
CA ASN A 831 -5.25 40.99 -5.04
C ASN A 831 -4.18 41.99 -4.60
N LEU A 832 -4.06 42.27 -3.30
CA LEU A 832 -3.03 43.18 -2.80
C LEU A 832 -1.70 42.43 -2.67
N PRO A 833 -0.55 43.12 -2.79
CA PRO A 833 0.77 42.51 -2.65
C PRO A 833 1.10 42.16 -1.18
N PHE A 834 0.12 41.90 -0.32
CA PHE A 834 0.33 41.54 1.07
C PHE A 834 -0.04 40.09 1.33
N THR A 835 0.68 39.47 2.24
CA THR A 835 0.34 38.20 2.86
C THR A 835 0.03 38.45 4.33
N TYR A 836 -0.91 37.70 4.88
CA TYR A 836 -1.22 37.75 6.31
C TYR A 836 -1.01 36.38 6.95
N SER A 837 -0.60 36.40 8.21
CA SER A 837 -0.59 35.25 9.11
C SER A 837 -1.40 35.57 10.34
N PHE A 838 -2.11 34.59 10.87
CA PHE A 838 -2.88 34.74 12.08
C PHE A 838 -2.61 33.55 12.99
N SER A 839 -2.45 33.78 14.28
CA SER A 839 -2.49 32.75 15.30
C SER A 839 -3.31 33.20 16.49
N LEU A 840 -4.00 32.26 17.10
CA LEU A 840 -4.74 32.43 18.32
C LEU A 840 -4.48 31.21 19.20
N SER A 841 -4.17 31.40 20.47
CA SER A 841 -4.19 30.32 21.45
C SER A 841 -4.82 30.74 22.76
N ALA A 842 -5.47 29.80 23.42
CA ALA A 842 -6.12 29.99 24.70
C ALA A 842 -5.92 28.74 25.55
N GLY A 843 -5.42 28.92 26.76
CA GLY A 843 -5.10 27.79 27.64
C GLY A 843 -4.85 28.24 29.08
N ARG A 844 -4.64 27.25 29.96
CA ARG A 844 -4.24 27.48 31.34
C ARG A 844 -2.84 26.94 31.54
N TYR A 845 -1.98 27.70 32.19
CA TYR A 845 -0.57 27.38 32.35
C TYR A 845 -0.19 27.40 33.82
N ARG A 846 0.71 26.50 34.20
CA ARG A 846 1.37 26.49 35.50
C ARG A 846 2.87 26.38 35.30
N GLU A 847 3.62 27.31 35.85
CA GLU A 847 5.08 27.32 35.77
C GLU A 847 5.66 27.38 37.18
N LYS A 848 6.64 26.53 37.46
CA LYS A 848 7.48 26.61 38.65
C LYS A 848 8.88 26.99 38.19
N LYS A 849 9.30 28.22 38.48
CA LYS A 849 10.62 28.75 38.10
C LYS A 849 11.73 28.06 38.91
N LEU A 850 12.97 28.08 38.42
CA LEU A 850 14.10 27.44 39.12
C LEU A 850 14.45 28.13 40.45
N ASP A 851 14.24 29.45 40.53
CA ASP A 851 14.57 30.31 41.66
C ASP A 851 13.43 30.44 42.68
N LYS A 852 12.25 29.86 42.40
CA LYS A 852 11.05 29.98 43.24
C LYS A 852 10.40 28.63 43.52
N ASP A 853 10.00 28.41 44.78
CA ASP A 853 9.33 27.18 45.19
C ASP A 853 7.80 27.20 44.97
N THR A 854 7.25 28.32 44.50
CA THR A 854 5.81 28.51 44.26
C THR A 854 5.46 28.37 42.77
N PHE A 855 4.22 27.95 42.49
CA PHE A 855 3.69 27.90 41.13
C PHE A 855 3.08 29.24 40.74
N ASP A 856 3.51 29.78 39.61
CA ASP A 856 2.77 30.81 38.89
C ASP A 856 1.69 30.10 38.06
N GLU A 857 0.42 30.44 38.28
CA GLU A 857 -0.71 29.81 37.61
C GLU A 857 -1.64 30.87 37.00
N ASN A 858 -1.91 30.77 35.71
CA ASN A 858 -2.73 31.74 35.01
C ASN A 858 -3.41 31.16 33.77
N SER A 859 -4.53 31.76 33.35
CA SER A 859 -5.13 31.49 32.05
C SER A 859 -4.66 32.56 31.07
N ARG A 860 -4.19 32.15 29.90
CA ARG A 860 -3.67 33.04 28.87
C ARG A 860 -4.51 32.91 27.60
N PHE A 861 -4.80 34.05 26.99
CA PHE A 861 -5.32 34.18 25.64
C PHE A 861 -4.27 34.96 24.82
N ASP A 862 -3.63 34.33 23.85
CA ASP A 862 -2.63 34.91 22.94
C ASP A 862 -3.25 35.06 21.56
N THR A 863 -3.12 36.22 20.94
CA THR A 863 -3.39 36.39 19.52
C THR A 863 -2.21 37.07 18.85
N ALA A 864 -1.86 36.64 17.64
CA ALA A 864 -0.87 37.32 16.83
C ALA A 864 -1.34 37.44 15.38
N ILE A 865 -1.11 38.61 14.79
CA ILE A 865 -1.45 38.95 13.41
C ILE A 865 -0.18 39.47 12.74
N GLY A 866 0.30 38.73 11.75
CA GLY A 866 1.40 39.15 10.89
C GLY A 866 0.87 39.66 9.56
N LEU A 867 1.41 40.77 9.08
CA LEU A 867 1.23 41.29 7.73
C LEU A 867 2.60 41.40 7.07
N ARG A 868 2.77 40.81 5.90
CA ARG A 868 4.03 40.83 5.17
C ARG A 868 3.80 41.22 3.72
N LEU A 869 4.44 42.30 3.28
CA LEU A 869 4.52 42.69 1.89
C LEU A 869 5.28 41.62 1.10
N SER A 870 4.73 41.24 -0.06
CA SER A 870 5.38 40.38 -1.02
C SER A 870 6.67 41.03 -1.49
N ASP A 871 7.74 40.25 -1.62
CA ASP A 871 9.05 40.73 -2.03
C ASP A 871 8.93 41.59 -3.32
N MET A 872 9.17 42.90 -3.20
CA MET A 872 9.06 43.84 -4.31
C MET A 872 10.43 43.94 -4.97
N VAL A 873 10.56 43.36 -6.16
CA VAL A 873 11.82 43.31 -6.92
C VAL A 873 11.90 44.48 -7.89
N LEU A 874 12.83 45.41 -7.64
CA LEU A 874 13.17 46.57 -8.46
C LEU A 874 14.58 46.36 -9.04
N GLY A 875 14.67 45.52 -10.08
CA GLY A 875 15.94 45.13 -10.69
C GLY A 875 16.83 44.33 -9.72
N ALA A 876 17.95 44.92 -9.29
CA ALA A 876 18.86 44.32 -8.31
C ALA A 876 18.38 44.50 -6.85
N LEU A 877 17.45 45.41 -6.58
CA LEU A 877 16.94 45.68 -5.25
C LEU A 877 15.67 44.85 -4.97
N THR A 878 15.58 44.21 -3.82
CA THR A 878 14.39 43.55 -3.29
C THR A 878 14.00 44.23 -1.99
N ILE A 879 12.76 44.72 -1.91
CA ILE A 879 12.21 45.34 -0.71
C ILE A 879 11.26 44.35 -0.04
N ARG A 880 11.45 44.15 1.26
CA ARG A 880 10.61 43.34 2.14
C ARG A 880 10.09 44.23 3.24
N ALA A 881 8.85 44.03 3.65
CA ALA A 881 8.32 44.71 4.82
C ALA A 881 7.38 43.77 5.54
N GLY A 882 7.59 43.58 6.84
CA GLY A 882 6.70 42.83 7.71
C GLY A 882 6.28 43.67 8.89
N SER A 883 5.09 43.41 9.41
CA SER A 883 4.68 43.82 10.74
C SER A 883 4.00 42.66 11.43
N ASN A 884 4.20 42.52 12.74
CA ASN A 884 3.52 41.52 13.54
C ASN A 884 2.98 42.20 14.80
N TYR A 885 1.72 41.99 15.08
CA TYR A 885 1.07 42.47 16.28
C TYR A 885 0.68 41.28 17.13
N ARG A 886 1.11 41.25 18.40
CA ARG A 886 0.78 40.20 19.36
C ARG A 886 0.13 40.82 20.59
N LEU A 887 -0.93 40.19 21.07
CA LEU A 887 -1.66 40.60 22.25
C LEU A 887 -1.97 39.36 23.11
N SER A 888 -1.47 39.39 24.34
CA SER A 888 -1.69 38.37 25.36
C SER A 888 -2.49 38.96 26.50
N PHE A 889 -3.60 38.31 26.85
CA PHE A 889 -4.37 38.60 28.06
C PHE A 889 -4.18 37.48 29.07
N TYR A 890 -4.06 37.86 30.34
CA TYR A 890 -3.98 36.94 31.44
C TYR A 890 -5.13 37.19 32.43
N ARG A 891 -5.56 36.15 33.16
CA ARG A 891 -6.71 36.22 34.07
C ARG A 891 -6.50 37.14 35.27
N ASP A 892 -5.25 37.35 35.69
CA ASP A 892 -4.86 38.29 36.75
C ASP A 892 -4.92 39.77 36.31
N ASN A 893 -5.58 40.06 35.17
CA ASN A 893 -5.64 41.36 34.52
C ASN A 893 -4.29 41.89 34.02
N SER A 894 -3.21 41.09 34.06
CA SER A 894 -2.00 41.44 33.32
C SER A 894 -2.24 41.29 31.82
N THR A 895 -1.61 42.16 31.04
CA THR A 895 -1.68 42.16 29.58
C THR A 895 -0.29 42.37 29.03
N MET A 896 0.07 41.63 27.98
CA MET A 896 1.30 41.86 27.24
C MET A 896 0.95 42.15 25.79
N GLU A 897 1.38 43.30 25.31
CA GLU A 897 1.16 43.75 23.94
C GLU A 897 2.53 43.95 23.27
N ALA A 898 2.72 43.40 22.07
CA ALA A 898 3.96 43.54 21.32
C ALA A 898 3.68 43.94 19.86
N TRP A 899 4.36 44.99 19.40
CA TRP A 899 4.28 45.51 18.05
C TRP A 899 5.64 45.40 17.37
N ASP A 900 5.73 44.58 16.33
CA ASP A 900 6.93 44.36 15.53
C ASP A 900 6.76 45.01 14.16
N VAL A 901 7.81 45.70 13.69
CA VAL A 901 7.93 46.21 12.33
C VAL A 901 9.32 45.86 11.83
N SER A 902 9.38 45.14 10.71
CA SER A 902 10.62 44.59 10.16
C SER A 902 10.78 44.90 8.66
N PRO A 903 11.16 46.13 8.26
CA PRO A 903 11.51 46.43 6.89
C PRO A 903 12.90 45.88 6.55
N GLY A 904 13.03 45.28 5.39
CA GLY A 904 14.25 44.68 4.88
C GLY A 904 14.54 45.10 3.45
N LEU A 905 15.81 45.35 3.15
CA LEU A 905 16.31 45.65 1.82
C LEU A 905 17.33 44.57 1.47
N SER A 906 17.24 44.01 0.27
CA SER A 906 18.25 43.09 -0.24
C SER A 906 18.71 43.53 -1.62
N PHE A 907 20.00 43.78 -1.78
CA PHE A 907 20.63 44.21 -3.02
C PHE A 907 21.44 43.05 -3.59
N ARG A 908 21.02 42.52 -4.74
CA ARG A 908 21.75 41.52 -5.53
C ARG A 908 22.73 42.23 -6.46
N LEU A 909 23.97 42.40 -6.02
CA LEU A 909 25.01 43.08 -6.78
C LEU A 909 25.55 42.22 -7.93
N SER A 910 25.50 40.89 -7.78
CA SER A 910 25.77 39.91 -8.84
C SER A 910 25.04 38.60 -8.55
N ASN A 911 25.10 37.62 -9.46
CA ASN A 911 24.53 36.28 -9.21
C ASN A 911 25.13 35.59 -7.98
N ASN A 912 26.32 36.01 -7.56
CA ASN A 912 27.09 35.42 -6.49
C ASN A 912 27.18 36.29 -5.24
N PHE A 913 26.66 37.53 -5.26
CA PHE A 913 26.81 38.46 -4.15
C PHE A 913 25.49 39.16 -3.81
N MET A 914 25.12 39.10 -2.53
CA MET A 914 23.88 39.66 -2.01
C MET A 914 24.16 40.42 -0.70
N LEU A 915 23.81 41.70 -0.69
CA LEU A 915 23.77 42.53 0.52
C LEU A 915 22.33 42.55 1.05
N GLY A 916 22.15 42.48 2.37
CA GLY A 916 20.90 42.53 3.08
C GLY A 916 21.00 43.51 4.24
N LEU A 917 19.97 44.33 4.42
CA LEU A 917 19.81 45.28 5.51
C LEU A 917 18.39 45.15 6.04
N ASP A 918 18.23 44.54 7.21
CA ASP A 918 16.94 44.29 7.85
C ASP A 918 16.86 45.08 9.15
N TYR A 919 15.93 46.02 9.27
CA TYR A 919 15.65 46.69 10.53
C TYR A 919 14.50 45.97 11.23
N THR A 920 14.55 45.80 12.55
CA THR A 920 13.48 45.23 13.37
C THR A 920 13.26 46.10 14.59
N PHE A 921 12.07 46.67 14.67
CA PHE A 921 11.59 47.44 15.81
C PHE A 921 10.45 46.67 16.47
N ARG A 922 10.64 46.27 17.73
CA ARG A 922 9.65 45.63 18.59
C ARG A 922 9.43 46.49 19.82
N GLN A 923 8.22 47.02 19.98
CA GLN A 923 7.78 47.65 21.22
C GLN A 923 6.96 46.65 22.02
N VAL A 924 7.31 46.42 23.30
CA VAL A 924 6.54 45.59 24.23
C VAL A 924 5.94 46.49 25.31
N ARG A 925 4.64 46.35 25.59
CA ARG A 925 3.91 47.01 26.68
C ARG A 925 3.33 45.95 27.61
N GLY A 926 3.43 46.20 28.91
CA GLY A 926 3.04 45.23 29.94
C GLY A 926 4.07 44.10 30.13
N GLN A 927 3.71 43.08 30.91
CA GLN A 927 4.60 41.98 31.28
C GLN A 927 3.83 40.67 31.35
N SER A 928 4.50 39.56 31.01
CA SER A 928 3.96 38.22 31.25
C SER A 928 4.22 37.78 32.70
N PRO A 929 3.27 37.08 33.34
CA PRO A 929 3.52 36.38 34.60
C PRO A 929 4.48 35.19 34.46
N PHE A 930 4.66 34.64 33.25
CA PHE A 930 5.51 33.46 32.98
C PHE A 930 6.86 33.84 32.36
N ASN A 931 7.87 32.99 32.56
CA ASN A 931 9.19 33.14 31.91
C ASN A 931 9.16 32.62 30.46
N PHE A 932 8.47 31.50 30.20
CA PHE A 932 8.46 30.84 28.89
C PHE A 932 7.89 31.68 27.72
N ASP A 933 7.09 32.71 27.98
CA ASP A 933 6.46 33.57 26.96
C ASP A 933 6.85 35.06 27.09
N LYS A 934 7.89 35.37 27.87
CA LYS A 934 8.39 36.73 28.04
C LYS A 934 9.03 37.25 26.74
N LEU A 935 8.68 38.48 26.34
CA LEU A 935 9.23 39.15 25.15
C LEU A 935 10.10 40.34 25.54
N SER A 936 11.23 40.50 24.84
CA SER A 936 12.13 41.65 24.97
C SER A 936 11.83 42.72 23.92
N VAL A 937 12.01 44.01 24.27
CA VAL A 937 12.01 45.12 23.32
C VAL A 937 13.18 44.95 22.34
N LEU A 938 12.96 45.23 21.06
CA LEU A 938 14.01 45.22 20.03
C LEU A 938 14.03 46.55 19.31
N ASN A 939 15.21 47.10 19.07
CA ASN A 939 15.39 48.20 18.13
C ASN A 939 16.71 47.95 17.42
N LYS A 940 16.71 46.96 16.52
CA LYS A 940 17.93 46.40 15.95
C LYS A 940 17.97 46.56 14.44
N VAL A 941 19.08 47.01 13.90
CA VAL A 941 19.40 46.87 12.47
C VAL A 941 20.34 45.69 12.29
N PHE A 942 20.02 44.81 11.35
CA PHE A 942 20.79 43.64 10.97
C PHE A 942 21.34 43.86 9.57
N THR A 943 22.62 43.57 9.39
CA THR A 943 23.30 43.57 8.10
C THR A 943 23.69 42.14 7.77
N ARG A 944 23.53 41.74 6.50
CA ARG A 944 23.97 40.44 5.99
C ARG A 944 24.64 40.63 4.64
N VAL A 945 25.83 40.09 4.47
CA VAL A 945 26.56 40.10 3.20
C VAL A 945 26.87 38.67 2.85
N ASN A 946 26.23 38.14 1.81
CA ASN A 946 26.47 36.78 1.32
C ASN A 946 27.25 36.84 0.01
N GLY A 947 28.26 35.99 -0.13
CA GLY A 947 29.10 35.88 -1.32
C GLY A 947 29.40 34.42 -1.66
N LYS A 948 29.47 34.10 -2.95
CA LYS A 948 29.91 32.79 -3.47
C LYS A 948 31.06 32.97 -4.47
N TRP A 949 32.19 32.33 -4.23
CA TRP A 949 33.38 32.36 -5.08
C TRP A 949 33.81 30.92 -5.40
N GLY A 950 33.29 30.37 -6.50
CA GLY A 950 33.46 28.95 -6.82
C GLY A 950 32.78 28.07 -5.75
N ASP A 951 33.56 27.21 -5.10
CA ASP A 951 33.14 26.31 -4.03
C ASP A 951 33.18 26.96 -2.63
N LEU A 952 33.69 28.19 -2.53
CA LEU A 952 33.69 28.98 -1.28
C LEU A 952 32.40 29.82 -1.18
N VAL A 953 31.70 29.69 -0.05
CA VAL A 953 30.55 30.50 0.33
C VAL A 953 30.88 31.26 1.61
N GLY A 954 30.76 32.58 1.58
CA GLY A 954 30.95 33.45 2.73
C GLY A 954 29.66 34.15 3.11
N ALA A 955 29.40 34.33 4.40
CA ALA A 955 28.36 35.19 4.92
C ALA A 955 28.88 36.02 6.10
N LEU A 956 28.83 37.34 5.99
CA LEU A 956 29.09 38.26 7.09
C LEU A 956 27.76 38.78 7.62
N THR A 957 27.52 38.66 8.91
CA THR A 957 26.34 39.17 9.59
C THR A 957 26.76 40.10 10.72
N GLY A 958 26.04 41.19 10.89
CA GLY A 958 26.22 42.10 12.01
C GLY A 958 24.89 42.65 12.45
N SER A 959 24.81 43.15 13.67
CA SER A 959 23.65 43.91 14.10
C SER A 959 24.06 45.08 15.00
N TYR A 960 23.22 46.10 15.04
CA TYR A 960 23.34 47.22 15.97
C TYR A 960 22.00 47.44 16.65
N ASP A 961 22.00 47.41 17.99
CA ASP A 961 20.83 47.66 18.83
C ASP A 961 20.83 49.12 19.30
N PHE A 962 19.89 49.90 18.77
CA PHE A 962 19.68 51.29 19.15
C PHE A 962 19.15 51.45 20.58
N SER A 963 18.57 50.40 21.18
CA SER A 963 18.05 50.44 22.57
C SER A 963 19.19 50.41 23.58
N THR A 964 20.11 49.46 23.39
CA THR A 964 21.29 49.30 24.26
C THR A 964 22.47 50.16 23.80
N LYS A 965 22.40 50.72 22.58
CA LYS A 965 23.48 51.43 21.89
C LYS A 965 24.72 50.57 21.68
N MET A 966 24.53 49.25 21.58
CA MET A 966 25.59 48.27 21.41
C MET A 966 25.39 47.46 20.13
N TYR A 967 26.48 47.03 19.52
CA TYR A 967 26.50 46.04 18.44
C TYR A 967 26.29 44.63 19.03
N ASP A 968 25.51 43.75 18.38
CA ASP A 968 25.66 42.33 18.68
C ASP A 968 26.99 41.84 18.05
N PRO A 969 27.58 40.74 18.56
CA PRO A 969 28.78 40.17 17.96
C PRO A 969 28.57 39.91 16.46
N SER A 970 29.41 40.55 15.63
CA SER A 970 29.38 40.36 14.19
C SER A 970 29.96 39.00 13.83
N LYS A 971 29.26 38.23 13.03
CA LYS A 971 29.58 36.84 12.70
C LYS A 971 29.92 36.69 11.22
N LEU A 972 31.15 36.27 10.93
CA LEU A 972 31.63 35.89 9.60
C LEU A 972 31.68 34.36 9.51
N THR A 973 30.93 33.76 8.59
CA THR A 973 31.01 32.34 8.28
C THR A 973 31.61 32.13 6.90
N LEU A 974 32.59 31.25 6.80
CA LEU A 974 33.22 30.82 5.56
C LEU A 974 33.04 29.31 5.43
N SER A 975 32.54 28.84 4.29
CA SER A 975 32.31 27.43 4.01
C SER A 975 32.87 27.08 2.64
N TYR A 976 33.71 26.05 2.57
CA TYR A 976 34.28 25.51 1.35
C TYR A 976 33.92 24.04 1.27
N GLN A 977 33.32 23.59 0.16
CA GLN A 977 32.91 22.20 0.02
C GLN A 977 33.13 21.68 -1.41
N THR A 978 33.80 20.54 -1.52
CA THR A 978 34.05 19.78 -2.74
C THR A 978 33.60 18.33 -2.54
N GLN A 979 33.83 17.44 -3.53
CA GLN A 979 33.53 16.01 -3.38
C GLN A 979 34.33 15.32 -2.26
N SER A 980 35.53 15.83 -1.93
CA SER A 980 36.45 15.17 -0.99
C SER A 980 36.93 16.05 0.16
N LEU A 981 36.79 17.37 0.07
CA LEU A 981 37.21 18.30 1.10
C LEU A 981 36.05 19.19 1.54
N SER A 982 35.92 19.38 2.84
CA SER A 982 35.04 20.35 3.47
C SER A 982 35.85 21.20 4.46
N ALA A 983 35.61 22.50 4.47
CA ALA A 983 36.13 23.40 5.49
C ALA A 983 35.06 24.41 5.87
N PHE A 984 34.96 24.71 7.15
CA PHE A 984 34.04 25.67 7.70
C PHE A 984 34.76 26.49 8.76
N SER A 985 34.56 27.81 8.75
CA SER A 985 35.04 28.67 9.82
C SER A 985 33.96 29.68 10.18
N GLU A 986 33.81 29.94 11.47
CA GLU A 986 32.95 30.95 12.04
C GLU A 986 33.79 31.88 12.91
N ILE A 987 33.71 33.18 12.68
CA ILE A 987 34.44 34.21 13.41
C ILE A 987 33.41 35.20 13.97
N GLN A 988 33.32 35.29 15.29
CA GLN A 988 32.49 36.26 16.01
C GLN A 988 33.38 37.38 16.55
N TYR A 989 33.01 38.62 16.27
CA TYR A 989 33.74 39.82 16.64
C TYR A 989 32.84 40.82 17.37
N ASP A 990 33.22 41.22 18.58
CA ASP A 990 32.51 42.23 19.36
C ASP A 990 33.00 43.62 19.01
N LEU A 991 32.19 44.33 18.22
CA LEU A 991 32.49 45.69 17.79
C LEU A 991 32.44 46.70 18.96
N ASN A 992 31.78 46.39 20.08
CA ASN A 992 31.75 47.31 21.24
C ASN A 992 33.06 47.26 22.02
N LYS A 993 33.60 46.06 22.19
CA LYS A 993 34.88 45.83 22.88
C LYS A 993 36.08 45.91 21.93
N LEU A 994 35.84 46.10 20.63
CA LEU A 994 36.83 46.09 19.56
C LEU A 994 37.77 44.88 19.63
N ARG A 995 37.18 43.71 19.92
CA ARG A 995 37.94 42.46 20.04
C ARG A 995 37.13 41.28 19.50
N PRO A 996 37.81 40.27 18.93
CA PRO A 996 37.17 39.00 18.62
C PRO A 996 36.62 38.34 19.90
N GLN A 997 35.53 37.58 19.79
CA GLN A 997 34.92 36.83 20.90
C GLN A 997 35.14 35.33 20.75
N LEU A 998 34.87 34.80 19.55
CA LEU A 998 34.97 33.37 19.25
C LEU A 998 35.47 33.18 17.83
N ILE A 999 36.41 32.28 17.62
CA ILE A 999 36.70 31.72 16.29
C ILE A 999 36.50 30.22 16.38
N THR A 1000 35.68 29.64 15.52
CA THR A 1000 35.52 28.20 15.36
C THR A 1000 35.97 27.80 13.96
N ALA A 1001 36.69 26.68 13.86
CA ALA A 1001 37.13 26.11 12.59
C ALA A 1001 36.85 24.61 12.58
N ARG A 1002 36.36 24.11 11.45
CA ARG A 1002 36.18 22.70 11.15
C ARG A 1002 36.74 22.40 9.77
N ALA A 1003 37.54 21.36 9.65
CA ALA A 1003 38.01 20.86 8.37
C ALA A 1003 37.73 19.35 8.30
N GLY A 1004 37.37 18.86 7.12
CA GLY A 1004 37.05 17.46 6.89
C GLY A 1004 37.50 17.01 5.51
N PHE A 1005 38.02 15.80 5.43
CA PHE A 1005 38.42 15.13 4.21
C PHE A 1005 37.72 13.77 4.12
N THR A 1006 37.22 13.41 2.94
CA THR A 1006 36.52 12.14 2.70
C THR A 1006 36.89 11.63 1.33
N GLN A 1007 37.49 10.44 1.26
CA GLN A 1007 37.90 9.81 0.01
C GLN A 1007 36.98 8.62 -0.27
N THR A 1008 36.06 8.77 -1.23
CA THR A 1008 35.17 7.73 -1.79
C THR A 1008 34.83 6.58 -0.82
N GLN A 1009 33.86 6.80 0.07
CA GLN A 1009 33.22 5.85 0.99
C GLN A 1009 34.13 4.98 1.91
N SER A 1010 35.46 4.99 1.77
CA SER A 1010 36.36 4.09 2.51
C SER A 1010 36.91 4.69 3.79
N TRP A 1011 37.19 6.01 3.81
CA TRP A 1011 37.60 6.71 5.03
C TRP A 1011 37.25 8.21 5.03
N SER A 1012 37.17 8.76 6.24
CA SER A 1012 36.97 10.18 6.53
C SER A 1012 37.87 10.64 7.67
N LEU A 1013 38.32 11.89 7.61
CA LEU A 1013 39.05 12.57 8.67
C LEU A 1013 38.42 13.93 8.88
N SER A 1014 38.23 14.36 10.11
CA SER A 1014 37.80 15.70 10.43
C SER A 1014 38.50 16.23 11.67
N ALA A 1015 38.67 17.54 11.71
CA ALA A 1015 39.23 18.30 12.81
C ALA A 1015 38.30 19.47 13.11
N GLN A 1016 38.04 19.75 14.38
CA GLN A 1016 37.22 20.86 14.82
C GLN A 1016 37.81 21.48 16.09
N THR A 1017 37.92 22.79 16.15
CA THR A 1017 38.34 23.52 17.35
C THR A 1017 37.77 24.93 17.34
N GLY A 1018 37.85 25.60 18.48
CA GLY A 1018 37.51 27.01 18.62
C GLY A 1018 38.41 27.74 19.60
N TYR A 1019 38.36 29.06 19.61
CA TYR A 1019 39.06 29.92 20.54
C TYR A 1019 38.14 31.02 21.05
N HIS A 1020 37.87 30.99 22.35
CA HIS A 1020 37.17 32.02 23.09
C HIS A 1020 38.16 33.08 23.59
N PHE A 1021 38.15 34.25 22.96
CA PHE A 1021 39.02 35.36 23.32
C PHE A 1021 38.68 35.98 24.68
N ASP A 1022 37.41 35.91 25.09
CA ASP A 1022 36.94 36.42 26.39
C ASP A 1022 37.44 35.57 27.57
N LEU A 1023 37.46 34.24 27.39
CA LEU A 1023 38.02 33.29 28.35
C LEU A 1023 39.54 33.12 28.19
N GLN A 1024 40.12 33.75 27.16
CA GLN A 1024 41.49 33.53 26.68
C GLN A 1024 41.83 32.04 26.54
N ALA A 1025 40.83 31.26 26.11
CA ALA A 1025 40.88 29.82 26.13
C ALA A 1025 40.40 29.22 24.81
N PHE A 1026 41.09 28.19 24.34
CA PHE A 1026 40.66 27.32 23.26
C PHE A 1026 39.60 26.34 23.74
N ASP A 1027 38.65 26.04 22.85
CA ASP A 1027 37.87 24.81 22.94
C ASP A 1027 38.78 23.62 22.71
N ASP A 1028 38.33 22.46 23.18
CA ASP A 1028 39.02 21.21 22.88
C ASP A 1028 39.11 21.03 21.35
N LEU A 1029 40.31 20.75 20.82
CA LEU A 1029 40.50 20.31 19.44
C LEU A 1029 40.02 18.86 19.34
N ILE A 1030 38.93 18.66 18.61
CA ILE A 1030 38.33 17.36 18.33
C ILE A 1030 38.82 16.89 16.96
N LEU A 1031 39.60 15.81 16.95
CA LEU A 1031 39.98 15.07 15.75
C LEU A 1031 39.09 13.83 15.66
N LYS A 1032 38.49 13.55 14.51
CA LYS A 1032 37.75 12.31 14.23
C LYS A 1032 38.27 11.68 12.95
N PHE A 1033 38.67 10.43 13.02
CA PHE A 1033 39.08 9.60 11.89
C PHE A 1033 38.16 8.39 11.84
N SER A 1034 37.65 8.03 10.67
CA SER A 1034 36.77 6.89 10.49
C SER A 1034 37.12 6.17 9.20
N MET A 1035 37.26 4.85 9.28
CA MET A 1035 37.34 3.89 8.19
C MET A 1035 36.32 2.77 8.46
N GLU A 1036 36.11 1.90 7.47
CA GLU A 1036 35.14 0.81 7.48
C GLU A 1036 35.00 0.07 8.82
N LYS A 1037 36.12 -0.31 9.47
CA LYS A 1037 36.14 -1.03 10.76
C LYS A 1037 36.93 -0.33 11.88
N PHE A 1038 37.27 0.95 11.69
CA PHE A 1038 38.12 1.67 12.64
C PHE A 1038 37.64 3.10 12.77
N ARG A 1039 37.26 3.53 13.98
CA ARG A 1039 36.91 4.91 14.28
C ARG A 1039 37.77 5.37 15.45
N LEU A 1040 38.41 6.53 15.30
CA LEU A 1040 39.25 7.13 16.32
C LEU A 1040 38.83 8.57 16.49
N SER A 1041 38.60 9.00 17.73
CA SER A 1041 38.41 10.41 18.04
C SER A 1041 39.34 10.84 19.17
N ALA A 1042 39.89 12.05 19.08
CA ALA A 1042 40.78 12.61 20.09
C ALA A 1042 40.32 14.02 20.43
N SER A 1043 40.28 14.34 21.72
CA SER A 1043 39.96 15.65 22.27
C SER A 1043 41.21 16.21 22.92
N VAL A 1044 41.76 17.31 22.42
CA VAL A 1044 42.98 17.95 22.92
C VAL A 1044 42.62 19.28 23.56
N ASP A 1045 42.94 19.46 24.84
CA ASP A 1045 42.88 20.77 25.50
C ASP A 1045 44.05 21.63 24.99
N LEU A 1046 43.74 22.51 24.06
CA LEU A 1046 44.74 23.39 23.43
C LEU A 1046 45.30 24.45 24.40
N ASN A 1047 44.64 24.74 25.53
CA ASN A 1047 45.15 25.71 26.52
C ASN A 1047 46.31 25.14 27.32
N LYS A 1048 46.19 23.87 27.68
CA LYS A 1048 47.22 23.13 28.40
C LYS A 1048 48.19 22.40 27.46
N LEU A 1049 47.88 22.39 26.16
CA LEU A 1049 48.55 21.55 25.14
C LEU A 1049 48.59 20.08 25.57
N GLN A 1050 47.49 19.63 26.19
CA GLN A 1050 47.36 18.29 26.75
C GLN A 1050 46.23 17.56 26.06
N LEU A 1051 46.51 16.31 25.71
CA LEU A 1051 45.46 15.38 25.29
C LEU A 1051 44.51 15.22 26.48
N LYS A 1052 43.21 15.40 26.25
CA LYS A 1052 42.19 15.29 27.29
C LYS A 1052 41.57 13.91 27.25
N ARG A 1053 41.11 13.49 26.08
CA ARG A 1053 40.46 12.19 25.87
C ARG A 1053 40.78 11.60 24.51
N VAL A 1054 40.86 10.29 24.41
CA VAL A 1054 40.92 9.56 23.14
C VAL A 1054 39.93 8.42 23.18
N ASN A 1055 39.06 8.35 22.17
CA ASN A 1055 38.15 7.24 21.97
C ASN A 1055 38.60 6.47 20.73
N GLY A 1056 38.70 5.15 20.85
CA GLY A 1056 38.94 4.26 19.73
C GLY A 1056 37.84 3.20 19.69
N GLU A 1057 37.37 2.90 18.49
CA GLU A 1057 36.49 1.78 18.16
C GLU A 1057 37.17 1.03 17.01
N THR A 1058 37.33 -0.28 17.14
CA THR A 1058 37.98 -1.07 16.11
C THR A 1058 37.54 -2.51 16.11
N ASP A 1059 37.22 -3.01 14.92
CA ASP A 1059 36.88 -4.40 14.68
C ASP A 1059 37.94 -5.07 13.82
N PHE A 1060 38.65 -6.03 14.38
CA PHE A 1060 39.65 -6.83 13.69
C PHE A 1060 39.10 -8.22 13.40
N SER A 1061 39.25 -8.70 12.17
CA SER A 1061 39.03 -10.11 11.85
C SER A 1061 40.36 -10.86 11.88
N LEU A 1062 40.51 -11.77 12.84
CA LEU A 1062 41.67 -12.65 13.01
C LEU A 1062 41.43 -13.95 12.24
N GLY A 1063 41.75 -13.92 10.94
CA GLY A 1063 41.43 -15.00 10.01
C GLY A 1063 39.92 -15.07 9.72
N GLU A 1064 39.43 -16.24 9.31
CA GLU A 1064 38.02 -16.42 8.92
C GLU A 1064 37.07 -16.68 10.10
N ARG A 1065 37.61 -17.00 11.29
CA ARG A 1065 36.82 -17.55 12.41
C ARG A 1065 36.74 -16.65 13.65
N TRP A 1066 37.61 -15.67 13.79
CA TRP A 1066 37.65 -14.84 14.98
C TRP A 1066 37.48 -13.38 14.60
N ASP A 1067 36.60 -12.67 15.29
CA ASP A 1067 36.55 -11.22 15.29
C ASP A 1067 36.89 -10.72 16.70
N LEU A 1068 37.58 -9.59 16.76
CA LEU A 1068 37.93 -8.88 17.98
C LEU A 1068 37.42 -7.44 17.83
N SER A 1069 36.49 -7.06 18.70
CA SER A 1069 35.96 -5.71 18.80
C SER A 1069 36.58 -5.03 20.02
N LEU A 1070 37.16 -3.85 19.86
CA LEU A 1070 37.77 -3.06 20.93
C LEU A 1070 37.25 -1.64 20.84
N ASP A 1071 36.50 -1.24 21.87
CA ASP A 1071 36.00 0.11 22.03
C ASP A 1071 36.48 0.67 23.37
N GLY A 1072 36.76 1.95 23.44
CA GLY A 1072 37.02 2.56 24.74
C GLY A 1072 37.48 4.00 24.68
N GLU A 1073 37.32 4.66 25.82
CA GLU A 1073 37.70 6.05 26.06
C GLU A 1073 38.81 6.08 27.10
N TYR A 1074 39.95 6.67 26.74
CA TYR A 1074 41.01 6.96 27.71
C TYR A 1074 41.00 8.45 28.04
N ASP A 1075 40.73 8.78 29.31
CA ASP A 1075 40.82 10.13 29.83
C ASP A 1075 42.22 10.35 30.43
N PHE A 1076 42.96 11.25 29.78
CA PHE A 1076 44.32 11.62 30.12
C PHE A 1076 44.41 12.54 31.34
N GLN A 1077 43.31 13.18 31.77
CA GLN A 1077 43.28 14.02 32.97
C GLN A 1077 43.10 13.17 34.23
N SER A 1078 42.18 12.21 34.21
CA SER A 1078 41.98 11.27 35.32
C SER A 1078 42.96 10.10 35.29
N HIS A 1079 43.69 9.91 34.18
CA HIS A 1079 44.52 8.73 33.91
C HIS A 1079 43.73 7.42 34.00
N GLN A 1080 42.46 7.46 33.61
CA GLN A 1080 41.56 6.31 33.66
C GLN A 1080 41.04 5.94 32.27
N LEU A 1081 40.91 4.64 32.04
CA LEU A 1081 40.18 4.09 30.92
C LEU A 1081 38.70 4.00 31.33
N SER A 1082 37.86 4.86 30.77
CA SER A 1082 36.41 4.90 30.98
C SER A 1082 35.67 4.20 29.83
N ALA A 1083 34.51 3.62 30.12
CA ALA A 1083 33.59 3.07 29.12
C ALA A 1083 34.25 2.18 28.04
N TRP A 1084 35.20 1.33 28.46
CA TRP A 1084 35.83 0.38 27.55
C TRP A 1084 34.96 -0.85 27.37
N GLN A 1085 34.87 -1.30 26.13
CA GLN A 1085 34.20 -2.52 25.71
C GLN A 1085 35.15 -3.40 24.90
N VAL A 1086 35.20 -4.70 25.19
CA VAL A 1086 35.96 -5.69 24.43
C VAL A 1086 35.06 -6.84 24.07
N GLY A 1087 35.00 -7.20 22.80
CA GLY A 1087 34.28 -8.37 22.30
C GLY A 1087 35.23 -9.34 21.59
N VAL A 1088 35.22 -10.61 22.00
CA VAL A 1088 35.89 -11.70 21.27
C VAL A 1088 34.81 -12.59 20.69
N ILE A 1089 34.69 -12.60 19.37
CA ILE A 1089 33.59 -13.25 18.66
C ILE A 1089 34.14 -14.42 17.85
N TYR A 1090 33.62 -15.62 18.08
CA TYR A 1090 33.91 -16.80 17.26
C TYR A 1090 32.81 -17.03 16.23
N LYS A 1091 33.19 -17.10 14.95
CA LYS A 1091 32.32 -17.39 13.81
C LYS A 1091 32.37 -18.87 13.47
N PHE A 1092 31.22 -19.54 13.58
CA PHE A 1092 31.06 -20.91 13.14
C PHE A 1092 30.52 -20.93 11.70
N CYS A 1093 31.01 -21.89 10.90
CA CYS A 1093 30.45 -22.25 9.60
C CYS A 1093 30.12 -21.05 8.69
N HIS A 1094 31.15 -20.42 8.11
CA HIS A 1094 31.04 -19.24 7.24
C HIS A 1094 30.16 -18.12 7.84
N ASN A 1095 30.32 -17.88 9.15
CA ASN A 1095 29.58 -16.85 9.86
C ASN A 1095 28.06 -17.08 9.89
N CYS A 1096 27.55 -18.31 10.02
CA CYS A 1096 26.11 -18.55 10.22
C CYS A 1096 25.66 -18.46 11.70
N TRP A 1097 26.58 -18.78 12.62
CA TRP A 1097 26.45 -18.67 14.08
C TRP A 1097 27.67 -17.91 14.59
N GLN A 1098 27.45 -16.95 15.49
CA GLN A 1098 28.51 -16.32 16.28
C GLN A 1098 28.34 -16.58 17.80
N LEU A 1099 29.45 -16.82 18.49
CA LEU A 1099 29.50 -16.83 19.96
C LEU A 1099 30.49 -15.76 20.40
N GLY A 1100 29.98 -14.72 21.05
CA GLY A 1100 30.77 -13.61 21.55
C GLY A 1100 30.94 -13.66 23.06
N LEU A 1101 32.17 -13.42 23.53
CA LEU A 1101 32.48 -13.06 24.90
C LEU A 1101 32.74 -11.55 24.92
N TYR A 1102 31.89 -10.82 25.63
CA TYR A 1102 31.95 -9.37 25.73
C TYR A 1102 32.29 -8.93 27.14
N SER A 1103 32.92 -7.77 27.26
CA SER A 1103 33.21 -7.10 28.52
C SER A 1103 32.97 -5.61 28.37
N ASP A 1104 32.20 -4.99 29.26
CA ASP A 1104 31.91 -3.54 29.31
C ASP A 1104 31.96 -3.06 30.75
N GLY A 1105 32.83 -2.09 31.05
CA GLY A 1105 32.92 -1.48 32.39
C GLY A 1105 33.15 -2.51 33.52
N GLY A 1106 33.81 -3.63 33.21
CA GLY A 1106 34.05 -4.76 34.10
C GLY A 1106 32.91 -5.79 34.19
N GLN A 1107 31.77 -5.57 33.55
CA GLN A 1107 30.76 -6.60 33.33
C GLN A 1107 31.19 -7.50 32.18
N ILE A 1108 31.13 -8.82 32.35
CA ILE A 1108 31.51 -9.79 31.32
C ILE A 1108 30.28 -10.65 30.99
N TRP A 1109 29.97 -10.88 29.72
CA TRP A 1109 28.86 -11.76 29.32
C TRP A 1109 29.13 -12.55 28.06
N LEU A 1110 28.44 -13.68 27.94
CA LEU A 1110 28.37 -14.48 26.73
C LEU A 1110 27.10 -14.15 25.97
N GLN A 1111 27.22 -13.98 24.67
CA GLN A 1111 26.09 -13.77 23.77
C GLN A 1111 26.25 -14.65 22.54
N ALA A 1112 25.18 -15.36 22.17
CA ALA A 1112 25.12 -16.13 20.93
C ALA A 1112 24.24 -15.40 19.93
N ARG A 1113 24.70 -15.30 18.68
CA ARG A 1113 24.03 -14.58 17.59
C ARG A 1113 23.90 -15.47 16.37
N VAL A 1114 22.72 -15.48 15.76
CA VAL A 1114 22.49 -16.05 14.43
C VAL A 1114 22.55 -14.89 13.45
N THR A 1115 23.52 -14.90 12.56
CA THR A 1115 23.83 -13.75 11.67
C THR A 1115 22.76 -13.50 10.62
N ALA A 1116 22.09 -14.56 10.17
CA ALA A 1116 21.00 -14.48 9.22
C ALA A 1116 19.80 -13.66 9.74
N PHE A 1117 19.69 -13.47 11.07
CA PHE A 1117 18.72 -12.61 11.71
C PHE A 1117 19.48 -11.47 12.41
N PRO A 1118 19.89 -10.42 11.67
CA PRO A 1118 20.77 -9.38 12.17
C PRO A 1118 20.18 -8.76 13.45
N MET A 1119 21.00 -8.73 14.50
CA MET A 1119 20.64 -8.10 15.75
C MET A 1119 21.10 -6.64 15.71
N ALA A 1120 20.26 -5.73 16.19
CA ALA A 1120 20.63 -4.32 16.30
C ALA A 1120 21.91 -4.20 17.15
N GLU A 1121 22.96 -3.60 16.57
CA GLU A 1121 24.21 -3.32 17.28
C GLU A 1121 24.01 -2.17 18.28
N ILE A 1122 24.70 -2.27 19.41
CA ILE A 1122 24.75 -1.18 20.39
C ILE A 1122 25.88 -0.26 19.93
N GLU A 1123 25.56 0.80 19.18
CA GLU A 1123 26.54 1.86 18.87
C GLU A 1123 26.68 2.79 20.08
N TYR A 1124 27.89 2.92 20.64
CA TYR A 1124 28.24 3.89 21.66
C TYR A 1124 29.08 5.00 21.01
N SER A 1125 28.60 6.25 21.02
CA SER A 1125 29.42 7.41 20.65
C SER A 1125 29.39 8.45 21.76
N PRO A 1126 30.48 8.64 22.54
CA PRO A 1126 30.49 9.59 23.65
C PRO A 1126 30.70 11.05 23.19
N THR A 1127 31.07 11.30 21.94
CA THR A 1127 31.31 12.68 21.42
C THR A 1127 30.06 13.38 20.90
N ASP A 1128 29.00 12.64 20.62
CA ASP A 1128 27.65 13.19 20.50
C ASP A 1128 26.99 12.94 21.85
N GLN A 1129 26.62 13.99 22.58
CA GLN A 1129 26.03 13.90 23.93
C GLN A 1129 24.63 13.22 23.96
N ARG A 1130 24.33 12.32 23.02
CA ARG A 1130 23.06 11.59 22.90
C ARG A 1130 23.34 10.11 22.71
N LEU A 1131 22.89 9.31 23.68
CA LEU A 1131 22.56 7.90 23.46
C LEU A 1131 21.46 7.83 22.39
N SER A 1132 21.83 7.51 21.14
CA SER A 1132 20.85 7.17 20.11
C SER A 1132 20.58 5.67 20.16
N PHE A 1133 19.41 5.28 20.66
CA PHE A 1133 18.86 3.95 20.42
C PHE A 1133 18.15 3.97 19.06
N GLY A 1134 18.83 3.60 17.97
CA GLY A 1134 18.19 3.48 16.66
C GLY A 1134 19.18 3.30 15.50
N GLY A 1135 18.84 2.42 14.56
CA GLY A 1135 19.46 2.39 13.23
C GLY A 1135 19.12 3.65 12.44
N LYS A 1136 19.96 3.93 11.42
CA LYS A 1136 19.96 5.11 10.54
C LYS A 1136 18.59 5.65 10.12
#